data_AF-I6B184-F1
#
_entry.id   AF-I6B184-F1
#
_cell.length_a   1.000
_cell.length_b   1.000
_cell.length_c   1.000
_cell.angle_alpha   90.00
_cell.angle_beta   90.00
_cell.angle_gamma   90.00
#
_symmetry.space_group_name_H-M   'P 1'
#
loop_
_entity.id
_entity.type
_entity.pdbx_description
1 polymer ?
#
loop_
_entity_poly.entity_id
_entity_poly.type
_entity_poly.pdbx_seq_one_letter_code
_entity_poly.pdbx_strand_id
1 'polypeptide(L)'
;MPKITLIGAGSVVFAKNLISDILQFPELSDATLALMDIDPARLETARVMTERVIRKLGVKARVEVFSDRRKAVAGANYVICTIQVGGYKPGTVIDFEIPRKYGLLQTIGDTLGVGGVFRGLRTIPRILEIARDIADVGAPGCTFLNYTNPMAMLCMAVDHAVGVPTVGLCHSVQGTSQQLAGYAGLDFDHVTYRVAGINHMAFFLDYKYRGQDAYPFLFKLLDDPAFTQDKVRFEMMRRLGYFVTESSEHQSEYNPHFIHHGKEVIKKFDIPIDEYLRRCESIIATWKKAEAELIGADGDIVVNPQTHEYGSFIIHSMETNTPRVIYGNVPNRNLITNLPHRCCVELPVLVDAQGLQPTYIGDLPPQLAAICRTNINVQELTVAAALTGKREHIYHAVMTDPHAAATLPLDKIWAMCDDLIEAHQKAGLLGEYAPVISNTGRTRAGTGDKVLVSLEPVKTLTALDAATPVEFVLTATNQGDKPFSGPLAIEAGPVAVTLGGSGSAAGGNTLALPVGPGKTVSKRIKLRPAASVAKGPFTVRVTSSDPRVLGHDYVFKERRLVSGAAAKTGAPVEVRFMDNKLLSAQLKLDGTVLELAGRVLDTAVKIDEGSPWTASAIELFVNSEHGSRLRQFFLLPREKGITVLNRERQPFGKKTATAAFKVKIDKGGYDFTLRLDLAAPGVEVLETGKPGAFFLDLIVAAGALGDAHSSCRVGWNGKLNSSATSAHYAFVIP
;
A
#
# COMPACT_ATOMS: atom_id res chain seq x y z
N MET A 1 14.42 16.07 -26.45
CA MET A 1 15.25 15.15 -25.66
C MET A 1 14.40 14.61 -24.52
N PRO A 2 14.19 13.29 -24.46
CA PRO A 2 13.37 12.69 -23.42
C PRO A 2 14.10 12.71 -22.07
N LYS A 3 13.36 13.06 -21.00
CA LYS A 3 13.76 12.79 -19.62
C LYS A 3 13.15 11.46 -19.18
N ILE A 4 14.01 10.51 -18.82
CA ILE A 4 13.64 9.16 -18.39
C ILE A 4 14.00 9.01 -16.93
N THR A 5 13.00 8.88 -16.06
CA THR A 5 13.18 8.75 -14.62
C THR A 5 13.12 7.28 -14.21
N LEU A 6 14.13 6.81 -13.48
CA LEU A 6 14.19 5.45 -12.92
C LEU A 6 13.99 5.52 -11.40
N ILE A 7 12.85 5.04 -10.92
CA ILE A 7 12.51 4.95 -9.49
C ILE A 7 12.82 3.55 -8.99
N GLY A 8 13.70 3.46 -7.99
CA GLY A 8 14.32 2.20 -7.57
C GLY A 8 15.59 1.89 -8.36
N ALA A 9 16.33 2.93 -8.77
CA ALA A 9 17.57 2.81 -9.55
C ALA A 9 18.67 2.01 -8.83
N GLY A 10 18.57 1.84 -7.51
CA GLY A 10 19.44 0.99 -6.70
C GLY A 10 19.28 -0.51 -6.95
N SER A 11 18.36 -0.94 -7.81
CA SER A 11 18.36 -2.27 -8.42
C SER A 11 19.44 -2.36 -9.51
N VAL A 12 20.71 -2.26 -9.10
CA VAL A 12 21.86 -1.93 -9.98
C VAL A 12 21.98 -2.84 -11.21
N VAL A 13 21.74 -4.15 -11.06
CA VAL A 13 21.80 -5.10 -12.19
C VAL A 13 20.72 -4.80 -13.22
N PHE A 14 19.48 -4.63 -12.76
CA PHE A 14 18.35 -4.35 -13.63
C PHE A 14 18.47 -2.97 -14.27
N ALA A 15 18.81 -1.95 -13.47
CA ALA A 15 19.05 -0.59 -13.94
C ALA A 15 20.16 -0.55 -15.00
N LYS A 16 21.24 -1.32 -14.82
CA LYS A 16 22.32 -1.42 -15.81
C LYS A 16 21.81 -1.91 -17.16
N ASN A 17 21.09 -3.03 -17.19
CA ASN A 17 20.60 -3.61 -18.45
C ASN A 17 19.68 -2.62 -19.17
N LEU A 18 18.72 -2.05 -18.45
CA LEU A 18 17.75 -1.12 -19.03
C LEU A 18 18.39 0.17 -19.55
N ILE A 19 19.30 0.76 -18.78
CA ILE A 19 20.06 1.95 -19.20
C ILE A 19 20.94 1.62 -20.41
N SER A 20 21.61 0.47 -20.40
CA SER A 20 22.43 0.03 -21.53
C SER A 20 21.59 -0.17 -22.78
N ASP A 21 20.39 -0.75 -22.67
CA ASP A 21 19.49 -0.95 -23.80
C ASP A 21 18.99 0.37 -24.38
N ILE A 22 18.59 1.31 -23.51
CA ILE A 22 18.15 2.67 -23.89
C ILE A 22 19.27 3.40 -24.65
N LEU A 23 20.48 3.43 -24.08
CA LEU A 23 21.58 4.23 -24.61
C LEU A 23 22.25 3.62 -25.86
N GLN A 24 21.96 2.36 -26.19
CA GLN A 24 22.39 1.74 -27.44
C GLN A 24 21.55 2.20 -28.65
N PHE A 25 20.40 2.86 -28.45
CA PHE A 25 19.67 3.52 -29.51
C PHE A 25 20.29 4.89 -29.83
N PRO A 26 20.74 5.16 -31.07
CA PRO A 26 21.31 6.46 -31.45
C PRO A 26 20.39 7.65 -31.15
N GLU A 27 19.08 7.47 -31.34
CA GLU A 27 18.02 8.46 -31.14
C GLU A 27 17.80 8.83 -29.67
N LEU A 28 18.28 7.99 -28.74
CA LEU A 28 18.21 8.19 -27.29
C LEU A 28 19.58 8.49 -26.67
N SER A 29 20.62 8.64 -27.49
CA SER A 29 22.01 8.81 -27.04
C SER A 29 22.29 10.11 -26.27
N ASP A 30 21.38 11.08 -26.30
CA ASP A 30 21.48 12.36 -25.59
C ASP A 30 20.39 12.55 -24.50
N ALA A 31 19.67 11.48 -24.16
CA ALA A 31 18.61 11.50 -23.15
C ALA A 31 19.11 11.95 -21.77
N THR A 32 18.19 12.52 -20.97
CA THR A 32 18.45 12.79 -19.54
C THR A 32 17.91 11.64 -18.71
N LEU A 33 18.80 10.94 -18.01
CA LEU A 33 18.49 9.87 -17.07
C LEU A 33 18.41 10.43 -15.65
N ALA A 34 17.21 10.41 -15.06
CA ALA A 34 16.99 10.82 -13.68
C ALA A 34 16.90 9.59 -12.77
N LEU A 35 17.95 9.33 -12.00
CA LEU A 35 18.04 8.19 -11.09
C LEU A 35 17.47 8.57 -9.72
N MET A 36 16.57 7.75 -9.20
CA MET A 36 15.99 7.94 -7.88
C MET A 36 15.99 6.64 -7.06
N ASP A 37 16.50 6.74 -5.84
CA ASP A 37 16.41 5.70 -4.83
C ASP A 37 16.37 6.33 -3.43
N ILE A 38 15.85 5.59 -2.46
CA ILE A 38 15.80 6.00 -1.05
C ILE A 38 17.09 5.63 -0.31
N ASP A 39 17.85 4.66 -0.82
CA ASP A 39 19.14 4.26 -0.29
C ASP A 39 20.26 5.06 -0.97
N PRO A 40 20.96 5.96 -0.23
CA PRO A 40 21.97 6.83 -0.82
C PRO A 40 23.19 6.06 -1.34
N ALA A 41 23.55 4.92 -0.74
CA ALA A 41 24.70 4.13 -1.18
C ALA A 41 24.37 3.42 -2.49
N ARG A 42 23.19 2.80 -2.58
CA ARG A 42 22.74 2.16 -3.83
C ARG A 42 22.53 3.16 -4.95
N LEU A 43 22.02 4.35 -4.62
CA LEU A 43 21.86 5.44 -5.58
C LEU A 43 23.20 5.91 -6.15
N GLU A 44 24.21 6.05 -5.30
CA GLU A 44 25.56 6.40 -5.74
C GLU A 44 26.16 5.33 -6.64
N THR A 45 26.00 4.06 -6.30
CA THR A 45 26.40 2.94 -7.18
C THR A 45 25.71 3.02 -8.54
N ALA A 46 24.40 3.28 -8.57
CA ALA A 46 23.65 3.42 -9.82
C ALA A 46 24.16 4.60 -10.67
N ARG A 47 24.50 5.74 -10.04
CA ARG A 47 25.11 6.90 -10.70
C ARG A 47 26.44 6.53 -11.36
N VAL A 48 27.37 5.95 -10.59
CA VAL A 48 28.70 5.56 -11.07
C VAL A 48 28.61 4.54 -12.22
N MET A 49 27.73 3.55 -12.08
CA MET A 49 27.46 2.56 -13.11
C MET A 49 26.95 3.23 -14.40
N THR A 50 25.97 4.11 -14.30
CA THR A 50 25.37 4.82 -15.45
C THR A 50 26.40 5.67 -16.19
N GLU A 51 27.21 6.43 -15.46
CA GLU A 51 28.27 7.25 -16.06
C GLU A 51 29.33 6.41 -16.78
N ARG A 52 29.62 5.20 -16.30
CA ARG A 52 30.52 4.28 -16.99
C ARG A 52 29.89 3.71 -18.27
N VAL A 53 28.61 3.35 -18.25
CA VAL A 53 27.90 2.94 -19.48
C VAL A 53 27.97 4.05 -20.52
N ILE A 54 27.70 5.30 -20.12
CA ILE A 54 27.77 6.48 -21.00
C ILE A 54 29.18 6.63 -21.61
N ARG A 55 30.23 6.56 -20.78
CA ARG A 55 31.63 6.64 -21.25
C ARG A 55 32.00 5.49 -22.18
N LYS A 56 31.59 4.26 -21.86
CA LYS A 56 31.89 3.05 -22.66
C LYS A 56 31.23 3.10 -24.03
N LEU A 57 29.99 3.58 -24.10
CA LEU A 57 29.25 3.74 -25.35
C LEU A 57 29.63 5.01 -26.13
N GLY A 58 30.30 5.98 -25.50
CA GLY A 58 30.68 7.25 -26.14
C GLY A 58 29.49 8.16 -26.46
N VAL A 59 28.41 8.06 -25.71
CA VAL A 59 27.15 8.80 -25.92
C VAL A 59 27.08 10.09 -25.09
N LYS A 60 26.11 10.96 -25.37
CA LYS A 60 25.98 12.32 -24.78
C LYS A 60 24.92 12.43 -23.69
N ALA A 61 24.41 11.31 -23.20
CA ALA A 61 23.36 11.27 -22.19
C ALA A 61 23.79 11.98 -20.90
N ARG A 62 22.81 12.60 -20.22
CA ARG A 62 23.00 13.29 -18.95
C ARG A 62 22.48 12.44 -17.80
N VAL A 63 23.14 12.49 -16.65
CA VAL A 63 22.70 11.80 -15.43
C VAL A 63 22.36 12.83 -14.37
N GLU A 64 21.16 12.71 -13.80
CA GLU A 64 20.70 13.48 -12.65
C GLU A 64 20.31 12.51 -11.54
N VAL A 65 20.56 12.88 -10.28
CA VAL A 65 20.39 11.97 -9.13
C VAL A 65 19.52 12.63 -8.08
N PHE A 66 18.54 11.89 -7.56
CA PHE A 66 17.52 12.41 -6.66
C PHE A 66 17.25 11.45 -5.50
N SER A 67 17.23 11.99 -4.28
CA SER A 67 16.62 11.32 -3.11
C SER A 67 15.13 11.66 -2.95
N ASP A 68 14.66 12.71 -3.63
CA ASP A 68 13.26 13.14 -3.65
C ASP A 68 12.59 12.66 -4.93
N ARG A 69 11.60 11.77 -4.77
CA ARG A 69 10.84 11.18 -5.88
C ARG A 69 10.15 12.22 -6.76
N ARG A 70 9.51 13.22 -6.15
CA ARG A 70 8.72 14.21 -6.90
C ARG A 70 9.63 15.09 -7.75
N LYS A 71 10.82 15.47 -7.25
CA LYS A 71 11.83 16.19 -8.04
C LYS A 71 12.36 15.35 -9.20
N ALA A 72 12.54 14.05 -9.00
CA ALA A 72 12.97 13.13 -10.06
C ALA A 72 11.92 13.05 -11.19
N VAL A 73 10.64 13.01 -10.83
CA VAL A 73 9.50 12.92 -11.77
C VAL A 73 9.20 14.25 -12.47
N ALA A 74 9.59 15.39 -11.90
CA ALA A 74 9.32 16.70 -12.47
C ALA A 74 9.87 16.82 -13.91
N GLY A 75 8.96 17.05 -14.87
CA GLY A 75 9.24 17.15 -16.29
C GLY A 75 9.63 15.84 -16.99
N ALA A 76 9.45 14.68 -16.35
CA ALA A 76 9.77 13.39 -16.96
C ALA A 76 8.80 13.05 -18.10
N ASN A 77 9.33 12.51 -19.20
CA ASN A 77 8.54 11.93 -20.29
C ASN A 77 8.19 10.46 -20.00
N TYR A 78 9.09 9.75 -19.32
CA TYR A 78 8.91 8.35 -18.98
C TYR A 78 9.32 8.12 -17.53
N VAL A 79 8.55 7.33 -16.79
CA VAL A 79 8.90 6.90 -15.44
C VAL A 79 8.92 5.39 -15.41
N ILE A 80 10.08 4.82 -15.09
CA ILE A 80 10.30 3.38 -14.92
C ILE A 80 10.36 3.09 -13.43
N CYS A 81 9.60 2.10 -12.94
CA CYS A 81 9.55 1.77 -11.51
C CYS A 81 9.89 0.31 -11.22
N THR A 82 10.91 0.11 -10.38
CA THR A 82 11.50 -1.20 -10.03
C THR A 82 11.69 -1.33 -8.51
N ILE A 83 10.72 -0.87 -7.71
CA ILE A 83 10.85 -0.84 -6.24
C ILE A 83 10.44 -2.18 -5.61
N GLN A 84 10.94 -2.44 -4.40
CA GLN A 84 10.46 -3.55 -3.57
C GLN A 84 10.16 -3.05 -2.15
N VAL A 85 8.88 -2.78 -1.86
CA VAL A 85 8.47 -2.27 -0.55
C VAL A 85 8.59 -3.38 0.50
N GLY A 86 9.36 -3.11 1.56
CA GLY A 86 9.63 -4.02 2.67
C GLY A 86 10.79 -5.01 2.44
N GLY A 87 11.35 -5.05 1.21
CA GLY A 87 12.51 -5.86 0.85
C GLY A 87 12.39 -7.36 1.19
N TYR A 88 13.53 -8.03 1.28
CA TYR A 88 13.59 -9.40 1.79
C TYR A 88 13.19 -9.45 3.27
N LYS A 89 13.89 -8.66 4.11
CA LYS A 89 13.61 -8.53 5.54
C LYS A 89 13.12 -7.11 5.87
N PRO A 90 12.03 -6.96 6.63
CA PRO A 90 11.19 -8.02 7.18
C PRO A 90 10.10 -8.52 6.21
N GLY A 91 9.82 -7.81 5.10
CA GLY A 91 8.61 -7.99 4.30
C GLY A 91 8.40 -9.42 3.78
N THR A 92 9.30 -9.88 2.92
CA THR A 92 9.19 -11.23 2.31
C THR A 92 9.23 -12.33 3.37
N VAL A 93 10.08 -12.18 4.40
CA VAL A 93 10.17 -13.17 5.49
C VAL A 93 8.84 -13.29 6.25
N ILE A 94 8.18 -12.18 6.58
CA ILE A 94 6.84 -12.20 7.21
C ILE A 94 5.84 -12.95 6.33
N ASP A 95 5.86 -12.68 5.02
CA ASP A 95 4.93 -13.29 4.05
C ASP A 95 5.10 -14.82 3.93
N PHE A 96 6.25 -15.37 4.33
CA PHE A 96 6.49 -16.81 4.34
C PHE A 96 6.34 -17.45 5.72
N GLU A 97 6.89 -16.82 6.76
CA GLU A 97 6.92 -17.39 8.10
C GLU A 97 5.54 -17.49 8.72
N ILE A 98 4.67 -16.51 8.52
CA ILE A 98 3.34 -16.53 9.12
C ILE A 98 2.46 -17.59 8.46
N PRO A 99 2.30 -17.65 7.11
CA PRO A 99 1.49 -18.70 6.49
C PRO A 99 1.98 -20.12 6.83
N ARG A 100 3.30 -20.31 6.96
CA ARG A 100 3.89 -21.59 7.39
C ARG A 100 3.38 -22.03 8.76
N LYS A 101 3.22 -21.12 9.74
CA LYS A 101 2.68 -21.44 11.07
C LYS A 101 1.27 -22.02 11.01
N TYR A 102 0.50 -21.66 9.98
CA TYR A 102 -0.85 -22.15 9.75
C TYR A 102 -0.90 -23.43 8.89
N GLY A 103 0.23 -23.85 8.33
CA GLY A 103 0.33 -25.03 7.45
C GLY A 103 0.28 -24.70 5.95
N LEU A 104 0.34 -23.42 5.57
CA LEU A 104 0.34 -22.99 4.17
C LEU A 104 1.78 -22.77 3.69
N LEU A 105 2.24 -23.65 2.80
CA LEU A 105 3.57 -23.61 2.18
C LEU A 105 3.52 -22.78 0.89
N GLN A 106 4.58 -22.04 0.57
CA GLN A 106 4.67 -21.23 -0.64
C GLN A 106 6.00 -21.51 -1.36
N THR A 107 6.06 -21.19 -2.65
CA THR A 107 7.33 -21.27 -3.41
C THR A 107 7.91 -19.88 -3.61
N ILE A 108 7.11 -18.96 -4.15
CA ILE A 108 7.52 -17.62 -4.52
C ILE A 108 6.78 -16.54 -3.72
N GLY A 109 5.45 -16.62 -3.63
CA GLY A 109 4.65 -15.75 -2.76
C GLY A 109 4.79 -14.25 -3.06
N ASP A 110 5.16 -13.88 -4.27
CA ASP A 110 5.61 -12.52 -4.59
C ASP A 110 4.59 -11.72 -5.43
N THR A 111 3.61 -12.40 -6.05
CA THR A 111 2.69 -11.80 -7.05
C THR A 111 1.23 -12.15 -6.78
N LEU A 112 0.88 -13.44 -6.74
CA LEU A 112 -0.45 -13.94 -6.30
C LEU A 112 -0.29 -14.73 -5.00
N GLY A 113 -1.38 -15.34 -4.51
CA GLY A 113 -1.35 -16.02 -3.22
C GLY A 113 -1.34 -15.06 -2.04
N VAL A 114 -1.24 -15.63 -0.84
CA VAL A 114 -1.21 -14.88 0.43
C VAL A 114 -0.08 -13.84 0.45
N GLY A 115 1.14 -14.24 0.07
CA GLY A 115 2.26 -13.32 -0.02
C GLY A 115 2.04 -12.20 -1.05
N GLY A 116 1.46 -12.52 -2.21
CA GLY A 116 1.07 -11.54 -3.22
C GLY A 116 0.05 -10.51 -2.72
N VAL A 117 -0.98 -10.96 -1.98
CA VAL A 117 -1.97 -10.07 -1.34
C VAL A 117 -1.26 -9.08 -0.42
N PHE A 118 -0.46 -9.57 0.53
CA PHE A 118 0.20 -8.70 1.50
C PHE A 118 1.27 -7.80 0.87
N ARG A 119 1.99 -8.27 -0.15
CA ARG A 119 2.88 -7.42 -0.95
C ARG A 119 2.12 -6.32 -1.68
N GLY A 120 0.96 -6.64 -2.25
CA GLY A 120 0.05 -5.67 -2.86
C GLY A 120 -0.37 -4.59 -1.87
N LEU A 121 -0.86 -4.98 -0.69
CA LEU A 121 -1.30 -4.05 0.36
C LEU A 121 -0.20 -3.07 0.81
N ARG A 122 1.07 -3.50 0.84
CA ARG A 122 2.22 -2.64 1.18
C ARG A 122 2.62 -1.72 0.01
N THR A 123 2.50 -2.22 -1.21
CA THR A 123 3.11 -1.60 -2.40
C THR A 123 2.16 -0.65 -3.12
N ILE A 124 0.85 -0.95 -3.15
CA ILE A 124 -0.18 -0.11 -3.78
C ILE A 124 -0.08 1.35 -3.31
N PRO A 125 0.00 1.67 -2.00
CA PRO A 125 0.16 3.06 -1.55
C PRO A 125 1.36 3.78 -2.17
N ARG A 126 2.52 3.12 -2.27
CA ARG A 126 3.73 3.73 -2.87
C ARG A 126 3.58 3.97 -4.36
N ILE A 127 2.97 3.02 -5.07
CA ILE A 127 2.73 3.13 -6.51
C ILE A 127 1.73 4.25 -6.81
N LEU A 128 0.69 4.41 -5.99
CA LEU A 128 -0.24 5.52 -6.12
C LEU A 128 0.41 6.89 -5.87
N GLU A 129 1.37 6.98 -4.95
CA GLU A 129 2.16 8.21 -4.79
C GLU A 129 2.98 8.54 -6.05
N ILE A 130 3.65 7.54 -6.65
CA ILE A 130 4.40 7.71 -7.91
C ILE A 130 3.45 8.17 -9.03
N ALA A 131 2.32 7.49 -9.20
CA ALA A 131 1.35 7.83 -10.24
C ALA A 131 0.78 9.25 -10.06
N ARG A 132 0.56 9.71 -8.82
CA ARG A 132 0.14 11.10 -8.55
C ARG A 132 1.26 12.11 -8.84
N ASP A 133 2.50 11.80 -8.49
CA ASP A 133 3.63 12.66 -8.86
C ASP A 133 3.75 12.77 -10.39
N ILE A 134 3.53 11.68 -11.13
CA ILE A 134 3.47 11.69 -12.61
C ILE A 134 2.35 12.61 -13.10
N ALA A 135 1.13 12.46 -12.56
CA ALA A 135 -0.02 13.28 -12.94
C ALA A 135 0.19 14.77 -12.66
N ASP A 136 0.85 15.10 -11.53
CA ASP A 136 1.01 16.47 -11.07
C ASP A 136 2.18 17.21 -11.73
N VAL A 137 3.33 16.54 -11.89
CA VAL A 137 4.59 17.20 -12.28
C VAL A 137 5.31 16.52 -13.45
N GLY A 138 4.82 15.38 -13.94
CA GLY A 138 5.32 14.76 -15.17
C GLY A 138 5.05 15.64 -16.40
N ALA A 139 5.77 15.39 -17.48
CA ALA A 139 5.45 16.02 -18.77
C ALA A 139 4.07 15.55 -19.26
N PRO A 140 3.36 16.34 -20.10
CA PRO A 140 2.13 15.89 -20.73
C PRO A 140 2.32 14.57 -21.46
N GLY A 141 1.45 13.59 -21.19
CA GLY A 141 1.56 12.24 -21.77
C GLY A 141 2.64 11.36 -21.13
N CYS A 142 3.20 11.75 -19.98
CA CYS A 142 4.20 10.94 -19.30
C CYS A 142 3.72 9.49 -19.08
N THR A 143 4.51 8.53 -19.56
CA THR A 143 4.14 7.11 -19.52
C THR A 143 4.81 6.40 -18.36
N PHE A 144 4.00 5.73 -17.55
CA PHE A 144 4.44 4.94 -16.41
C PHE A 144 4.71 3.48 -16.80
N LEU A 145 5.98 3.09 -16.74
CA LEU A 145 6.48 1.76 -17.08
C LEU A 145 6.79 0.99 -15.79
N ASN A 146 5.83 0.19 -15.33
CA ASN A 146 5.96 -0.51 -14.06
C ASN A 146 6.60 -1.89 -14.25
N TYR A 147 7.70 -2.17 -13.55
CA TYR A 147 8.30 -3.50 -13.40
C TYR A 147 8.07 -4.09 -11.99
N THR A 148 7.45 -3.32 -11.10
CA THR A 148 7.24 -3.72 -9.71
C THR A 148 6.09 -4.73 -9.59
N ASN A 149 6.30 -5.79 -8.80
CA ASN A 149 5.26 -6.74 -8.41
C ASN A 149 4.53 -6.34 -7.11
N PRO A 150 3.25 -6.73 -6.93
CA PRO A 150 2.44 -7.58 -7.81
C PRO A 150 1.81 -6.83 -9.00
N MET A 151 2.29 -7.08 -10.22
CA MET A 151 2.05 -6.24 -11.39
C MET A 151 0.58 -5.91 -11.65
N ALA A 152 -0.27 -6.94 -11.69
CA ALA A 152 -1.68 -6.82 -12.04
C ALA A 152 -2.44 -5.94 -11.03
N MET A 153 -2.22 -6.16 -9.73
CA MET A 153 -2.86 -5.36 -8.67
C MET A 153 -2.38 -3.91 -8.69
N LEU A 154 -1.09 -3.68 -8.96
CA LEU A 154 -0.52 -2.33 -9.01
C LEU A 154 -1.04 -1.53 -10.20
N CYS A 155 -1.06 -2.12 -11.39
CA CYS A 155 -1.62 -1.47 -12.59
C CYS A 155 -3.12 -1.21 -12.43
N MET A 156 -3.87 -2.16 -11.85
CA MET A 156 -5.29 -2.01 -11.55
C MET A 156 -5.53 -0.85 -10.57
N ALA A 157 -4.75 -0.76 -9.49
CA ALA A 157 -4.88 0.34 -8.52
C ALA A 157 -4.58 1.71 -9.15
N VAL A 158 -3.56 1.81 -10.01
CA VAL A 158 -3.26 3.05 -10.74
C VAL A 158 -4.41 3.46 -11.66
N ASP A 159 -4.99 2.52 -12.42
CA ASP A 159 -6.16 2.78 -13.27
C ASP A 159 -7.37 3.26 -12.46
N HIS A 160 -7.61 2.65 -11.31
CA HIS A 160 -8.78 2.93 -10.47
C HIS A 160 -8.66 4.27 -9.73
N ALA A 161 -7.47 4.64 -9.29
CA ALA A 161 -7.27 5.77 -8.39
C ALA A 161 -6.60 7.00 -9.02
N VAL A 162 -5.91 6.90 -10.17
CA VAL A 162 -5.21 8.06 -10.77
C VAL A 162 -5.47 8.16 -12.26
N GLY A 163 -5.28 7.07 -13.02
CA GLY A 163 -5.53 7.02 -14.45
C GLY A 163 -4.46 7.68 -15.32
N VAL A 164 -3.18 7.61 -14.94
CA VAL A 164 -2.05 8.00 -15.81
C VAL A 164 -1.76 6.92 -16.86
N PRO A 165 -1.23 7.25 -18.06
CA PRO A 165 -0.80 6.25 -19.04
C PRO A 165 0.17 5.26 -18.40
N THR A 166 -0.21 3.99 -18.33
CA THR A 166 0.55 2.97 -17.59
C THR A 166 0.55 1.66 -18.34
N VAL A 167 1.69 0.98 -18.35
CA VAL A 167 1.81 -0.42 -18.74
C VAL A 167 2.71 -1.15 -17.75
N GLY A 168 2.27 -2.34 -17.34
CA GLY A 168 3.06 -3.24 -16.54
C GLY A 168 3.89 -4.19 -17.41
N LEU A 169 5.17 -4.36 -17.10
CA LEU A 169 6.15 -5.05 -17.92
C LEU A 169 6.71 -6.26 -17.17
N CYS A 170 6.58 -7.44 -17.78
CA CYS A 170 7.07 -8.69 -17.26
C CYS A 170 7.73 -9.51 -18.38
N HIS A 171 8.82 -10.19 -18.07
CA HIS A 171 9.59 -11.00 -19.02
C HIS A 171 8.97 -12.36 -19.31
N SER A 172 7.90 -12.70 -18.60
CA SER A 172 7.32 -14.05 -18.60
C SER A 172 6.98 -14.56 -20.01
N VAL A 173 6.34 -13.71 -20.82
CA VAL A 173 5.91 -14.09 -22.17
C VAL A 173 7.12 -14.33 -23.09
N GLN A 174 8.05 -13.37 -23.15
CA GLN A 174 9.23 -13.50 -24.02
C GLN A 174 10.13 -14.67 -23.59
N GLY A 175 10.38 -14.83 -22.29
CA GLY A 175 11.19 -15.91 -21.75
C GLY A 175 10.55 -17.27 -21.99
N THR A 176 9.25 -17.41 -21.72
CA THR A 176 8.53 -18.68 -21.98
C THR A 176 8.51 -19.02 -23.46
N SER A 177 8.35 -18.03 -24.35
CA SER A 177 8.34 -18.28 -25.80
C SER A 177 9.66 -18.88 -26.31
N GLN A 178 10.80 -18.43 -25.77
CA GLN A 178 12.13 -18.96 -26.07
C GLN A 178 12.35 -20.35 -25.44
N GLN A 179 11.88 -20.55 -24.21
CA GLN A 179 11.93 -21.85 -23.54
C GLN A 179 11.16 -22.93 -24.33
N LEU A 180 9.95 -22.61 -24.80
CA LEU A 180 9.15 -23.52 -25.60
C LEU A 180 9.85 -23.91 -26.91
N ALA A 181 10.52 -22.96 -27.57
CA ALA A 181 11.30 -23.24 -28.77
C ALA A 181 12.47 -24.19 -28.44
N GLY A 182 13.19 -23.92 -27.36
CA GLY A 182 14.27 -24.78 -26.86
C GLY A 182 13.81 -26.20 -26.53
N TYR A 183 12.68 -26.35 -25.83
CA TYR A 183 12.11 -27.66 -25.50
C TYR A 183 11.70 -28.45 -26.74
N ALA A 184 11.11 -27.78 -27.73
CA ALA A 184 10.67 -28.41 -28.98
C ALA A 184 11.79 -28.58 -30.02
N GLY A 185 13.01 -28.09 -29.74
CA GLY A 185 14.13 -28.10 -30.69
C GLY A 185 13.89 -27.22 -31.93
N LEU A 186 13.16 -26.13 -31.75
CA LEU A 186 12.79 -25.19 -32.82
C LEU A 186 13.71 -23.97 -32.82
N ASP A 187 13.98 -23.46 -34.02
CA ASP A 187 14.65 -22.17 -34.20
C ASP A 187 13.68 -21.02 -33.86
N PHE A 188 14.03 -20.24 -32.83
CA PHE A 188 13.17 -19.18 -32.28
C PHE A 188 12.88 -18.07 -33.30
N ASP A 189 13.79 -17.78 -34.23
CA ASP A 189 13.62 -16.73 -35.24
C ASP A 189 12.47 -17.02 -36.22
N HIS A 190 12.00 -18.26 -36.26
CA HIS A 190 10.86 -18.70 -37.06
C HIS A 190 9.60 -18.98 -36.23
N VAL A 191 9.61 -18.65 -34.94
CA VAL A 191 8.47 -18.80 -34.04
C VAL A 191 7.64 -17.52 -34.05
N THR A 192 6.32 -17.69 -34.12
CA THR A 192 5.34 -16.62 -33.94
C THR A 192 4.29 -17.07 -32.93
N TYR A 193 3.79 -16.15 -32.12
CA TYR A 193 2.86 -16.50 -31.05
C TYR A 193 1.85 -15.39 -30.77
N ARG A 194 0.73 -15.79 -30.17
CA ARG A 194 -0.26 -14.88 -29.58
C ARG A 194 -0.59 -15.36 -28.18
N VAL A 195 -0.39 -14.48 -27.20
CA VAL A 195 -0.52 -14.78 -25.78
C VAL A 195 -1.53 -13.84 -25.14
N ALA A 196 -2.41 -14.36 -24.31
CA ALA A 196 -3.34 -13.52 -23.56
C ALA A 196 -3.77 -14.17 -22.23
N GLY A 197 -4.05 -13.33 -21.23
CA GLY A 197 -4.57 -13.73 -19.92
C GLY A 197 -4.31 -12.63 -18.90
N ILE A 198 -3.69 -12.97 -17.77
CA ILE A 198 -3.27 -12.01 -16.73
C ILE A 198 -1.79 -12.20 -16.44
N ASN A 199 -1.16 -11.22 -15.76
CA ASN A 199 0.24 -11.34 -15.35
C ASN A 199 0.53 -12.67 -14.64
N HIS A 200 1.58 -13.36 -15.07
CA HIS A 200 2.00 -14.68 -14.58
C HIS A 200 0.95 -15.80 -14.74
N MET A 201 -0.11 -15.59 -15.53
CA MET A 201 -1.10 -16.60 -15.91
C MET A 201 -1.75 -16.19 -17.25
N ALA A 202 -0.91 -16.04 -18.27
CA ALA A 202 -1.31 -15.84 -19.65
C ALA A 202 -1.03 -17.12 -20.45
N PHE A 203 -1.77 -17.36 -21.52
CA PHE A 203 -1.70 -18.62 -22.25
C PHE A 203 -1.31 -18.37 -23.70
N PHE A 204 -0.48 -19.25 -24.25
CA PHE A 204 -0.10 -19.25 -25.66
C PHE A 204 -1.26 -19.74 -26.53
N LEU A 205 -2.18 -18.83 -26.88
CA LEU A 205 -3.36 -19.13 -27.69
C LEU A 205 -3.00 -19.58 -29.11
N ASP A 206 -1.94 -19.01 -29.66
CA ASP A 206 -1.28 -19.45 -30.88
C ASP A 206 0.22 -19.62 -30.60
N TYR A 207 0.80 -20.74 -31.02
CA TYR A 207 2.25 -20.96 -31.01
C TYR A 207 2.63 -21.69 -32.29
N LYS A 208 3.27 -20.96 -33.22
CA LYS A 208 3.50 -21.44 -34.59
C LYS A 208 4.98 -21.40 -34.94
N TYR A 209 5.44 -22.40 -35.69
CA TYR A 209 6.76 -22.45 -36.29
C TYR A 209 6.62 -22.43 -37.81
N ARG A 210 7.25 -21.45 -38.48
CA ARG A 210 7.15 -21.26 -39.94
C ARG A 210 5.69 -21.25 -40.45
N GLY A 211 4.81 -20.63 -39.67
CA GLY A 211 3.38 -20.50 -39.96
C GLY A 211 2.49 -21.70 -39.63
N GLN A 212 3.06 -22.82 -39.15
CA GLN A 212 2.32 -24.04 -38.78
C GLN A 212 2.21 -24.18 -37.26
N ASP A 213 1.14 -24.81 -36.77
CA ASP A 213 0.96 -25.07 -35.33
C ASP A 213 2.09 -25.93 -34.77
N ALA A 214 2.74 -25.45 -33.70
CA ALA A 214 3.87 -26.10 -33.06
C ALA A 214 3.50 -26.85 -31.77
N TYR A 215 2.24 -26.76 -31.30
CA TYR A 215 1.78 -27.52 -30.14
C TYR A 215 2.01 -29.05 -30.22
N PRO A 216 1.87 -29.71 -31.39
CA PRO A 216 2.16 -31.15 -31.49
C PRO A 216 3.57 -31.53 -31.01
N PHE A 217 4.58 -30.68 -31.22
CA PHE A 217 5.94 -30.92 -30.71
C PHE A 217 5.98 -30.86 -29.18
N LEU A 218 5.28 -29.90 -28.58
CA LEU A 218 5.21 -29.74 -27.13
C LEU A 218 4.44 -30.90 -26.46
N PHE A 219 3.32 -31.34 -27.05
CA PHE A 219 2.58 -32.49 -26.55
C PHE A 219 3.38 -33.79 -26.65
N LYS A 220 4.23 -33.96 -27.68
CA LYS A 220 5.09 -35.14 -27.80
C LYS A 220 6.10 -35.27 -26.66
N LEU A 221 6.55 -34.15 -26.08
CA LEU A 221 7.47 -34.16 -24.93
C LEU A 221 6.84 -34.81 -23.69
N LEU A 222 5.51 -34.78 -23.58
CA LEU A 222 4.79 -35.42 -22.47
C LEU A 222 4.83 -36.96 -22.50
N ASP A 223 5.22 -37.54 -23.63
CA ASP A 223 5.39 -38.99 -23.81
C ASP A 223 6.85 -39.44 -23.67
N ASP A 224 7.80 -38.49 -23.55
CA ASP A 224 9.21 -38.76 -23.35
C ASP A 224 9.56 -38.82 -21.85
N PRO A 225 9.86 -40.02 -21.30
CA PRO A 225 10.22 -40.15 -19.89
C PRO A 225 11.53 -39.43 -19.51
N ALA A 226 12.38 -39.07 -20.48
CA ALA A 226 13.59 -38.29 -20.22
C ALA A 226 13.32 -36.79 -20.03
N PHE A 227 12.15 -36.30 -20.46
CA PHE A 227 11.77 -34.90 -20.30
C PHE A 227 11.24 -34.63 -18.89
N THR A 228 12.07 -33.97 -18.07
CA THR A 228 11.76 -33.72 -16.64
C THR A 228 11.62 -32.24 -16.29
N GLN A 229 11.66 -31.36 -17.29
CA GLN A 229 11.56 -29.92 -17.09
C GLN A 229 10.09 -29.47 -16.94
N ASP A 230 9.88 -28.38 -16.20
CA ASP A 230 8.61 -27.67 -16.14
C ASP A 230 7.34 -28.51 -15.86
N LYS A 231 7.47 -29.53 -15.00
CA LYS A 231 6.46 -30.56 -14.80
C LYS A 231 5.07 -30.00 -14.48
N VAL A 232 4.98 -28.93 -13.70
CA VAL A 232 3.70 -28.29 -13.34
C VAL A 232 3.05 -27.67 -14.57
N ARG A 233 3.79 -26.90 -15.39
CA ARG A 233 3.25 -26.21 -16.57
C ARG A 233 2.87 -27.17 -17.67
N PHE A 234 3.66 -28.21 -17.87
CA PHE A 234 3.35 -29.29 -18.79
C PHE A 234 2.14 -30.10 -18.34
N GLU A 235 1.97 -30.34 -17.04
CA GLU A 235 0.73 -30.94 -16.52
C GLU A 235 -0.48 -30.02 -16.77
N MET A 236 -0.35 -28.72 -16.52
CA MET A 236 -1.42 -27.76 -16.82
C MET A 236 -1.74 -27.73 -18.32
N MET A 237 -0.73 -27.74 -19.21
CA MET A 237 -0.92 -27.84 -20.65
C MET A 237 -1.67 -29.12 -21.03
N ARG A 238 -1.29 -30.27 -20.46
CA ARG A 238 -1.97 -31.57 -20.69
C ARG A 238 -3.46 -31.49 -20.36
N ARG A 239 -3.85 -30.73 -19.33
CA ARG A 239 -5.26 -30.61 -18.88
C ARG A 239 -6.05 -29.51 -19.57
N LEU A 240 -5.41 -28.40 -19.88
CA LEU A 240 -6.08 -27.20 -20.40
C LEU A 240 -6.01 -27.08 -21.92
N GLY A 241 -5.07 -27.76 -22.57
CA GLY A 241 -4.81 -27.70 -24.01
C GLY A 241 -3.84 -26.59 -24.42
N TYR A 242 -3.43 -25.71 -23.49
CA TYR A 242 -2.61 -24.53 -23.77
C TYR A 242 -1.49 -24.39 -22.74
N PHE A 243 -0.31 -23.98 -23.19
CA PHE A 243 0.81 -23.72 -22.31
C PHE A 243 0.64 -22.37 -21.61
N VAL A 244 0.93 -22.34 -20.31
CA VAL A 244 0.75 -21.17 -19.44
C VAL A 244 2.08 -20.48 -19.16
N THR A 245 2.03 -19.15 -19.02
CA THR A 245 3.17 -18.34 -18.63
C THR A 245 3.46 -18.39 -17.13
N GLU A 246 4.65 -17.89 -16.87
CA GLU A 246 5.52 -17.99 -15.71
C GLU A 246 5.84 -19.41 -15.26
N SER A 247 6.90 -19.57 -14.46
CA SER A 247 7.53 -20.84 -14.12
C SER A 247 6.65 -21.84 -13.36
N SER A 248 7.10 -23.10 -13.31
CA SER A 248 6.46 -24.17 -12.53
C SER A 248 6.37 -23.87 -11.03
N GLU A 249 7.31 -23.09 -10.48
CA GLU A 249 7.23 -22.64 -9.08
C GLU A 249 5.95 -21.82 -8.86
N HIS A 250 5.77 -20.76 -9.64
CA HIS A 250 4.60 -19.87 -9.56
C HIS A 250 3.29 -20.63 -9.85
N GLN A 251 3.25 -21.44 -10.92
CA GLN A 251 2.04 -22.18 -11.26
C GLN A 251 1.64 -23.20 -10.17
N SER A 252 2.58 -23.69 -9.37
CA SER A 252 2.26 -24.61 -8.28
C SER A 252 1.51 -23.94 -7.11
N GLU A 253 1.66 -22.63 -6.92
CA GLU A 253 0.98 -21.85 -5.89
C GLU A 253 -0.30 -21.16 -6.40
N TYR A 254 -0.48 -20.98 -7.71
CA TYR A 254 -1.68 -20.31 -8.27
C TYR A 254 -2.85 -21.25 -8.52
N ASN A 255 -2.61 -22.55 -8.38
CA ASN A 255 -3.56 -23.61 -8.72
C ASN A 255 -3.86 -24.48 -7.50
N PRO A 256 -5.14 -24.83 -7.26
CA PRO A 256 -5.54 -25.68 -6.17
C PRO A 256 -5.33 -27.16 -6.50
N HIS A 257 -4.23 -27.54 -7.17
CA HIS A 257 -4.01 -28.92 -7.63
C HIS A 257 -2.63 -29.45 -7.28
N PHE A 258 -1.81 -28.67 -6.57
CA PHE A 258 -0.42 -29.01 -6.32
C PHE A 258 -0.08 -29.01 -4.82
N ILE A 259 0.45 -27.91 -4.29
CA ILE A 259 1.11 -27.85 -2.98
C ILE A 259 0.29 -28.49 -1.84
N HIS A 260 -1.02 -28.23 -1.79
CA HIS A 260 -1.87 -28.67 -0.68
C HIS A 260 -2.22 -30.18 -0.70
N HIS A 261 -1.95 -30.89 -1.80
CA HIS A 261 -2.14 -32.35 -1.86
C HIS A 261 -0.96 -33.13 -1.25
N GLY A 262 -0.06 -32.43 -0.56
CA GLY A 262 0.93 -33.03 0.32
C GLY A 262 2.24 -33.41 -0.37
N LYS A 263 3.13 -34.03 0.42
CA LYS A 263 4.53 -34.26 0.08
C LYS A 263 4.74 -35.11 -1.19
N GLU A 264 3.85 -36.07 -1.45
CA GLU A 264 3.95 -36.92 -2.63
C GLU A 264 3.72 -36.13 -3.93
N VAL A 265 2.76 -35.19 -3.93
CA VAL A 265 2.52 -34.31 -5.08
C VAL A 265 3.67 -33.32 -5.26
N ILE A 266 4.15 -32.72 -4.15
CA ILE A 266 5.32 -31.84 -4.16
C ILE A 266 6.53 -32.54 -4.77
N LYS A 267 6.80 -33.78 -4.36
CA LYS A 267 7.91 -34.60 -4.88
C LYS A 267 7.70 -35.00 -6.35
N LYS A 268 6.48 -35.39 -6.73
CA LYS A 268 6.16 -35.79 -8.11
C LYS A 268 6.47 -34.68 -9.13
N PHE A 269 6.16 -33.44 -8.78
CA PHE A 269 6.28 -32.28 -9.65
C PHE A 269 7.51 -31.41 -9.38
N ASP A 270 8.44 -31.87 -8.54
CA ASP A 270 9.67 -31.16 -8.14
C ASP A 270 9.41 -29.72 -7.65
N ILE A 271 8.36 -29.53 -6.84
CA ILE A 271 7.93 -28.19 -6.41
C ILE A 271 8.89 -27.64 -5.34
N PRO A 272 9.59 -26.52 -5.61
CA PRO A 272 10.62 -26.01 -4.72
C PRO A 272 10.01 -25.07 -3.66
N ILE A 273 9.50 -25.63 -2.57
CA ILE A 273 9.03 -24.85 -1.41
C ILE A 273 10.16 -23.93 -0.91
N ASP A 274 9.81 -22.70 -0.56
CA ASP A 274 10.73 -21.65 -0.06
C ASP A 274 11.78 -21.13 -1.05
N GLU A 275 11.55 -21.34 -2.35
CA GLU A 275 12.50 -20.95 -3.39
C GLU A 275 12.86 -19.47 -3.35
N TYR A 276 11.89 -18.59 -3.15
CA TYR A 276 12.17 -17.16 -3.15
C TYR A 276 13.00 -16.70 -1.94
N LEU A 277 12.88 -17.36 -0.78
CA LEU A 277 13.74 -17.09 0.38
C LEU A 277 15.19 -17.44 0.05
N ARG A 278 15.44 -18.63 -0.51
CA ARG A 278 16.78 -19.07 -0.94
C ARG A 278 17.37 -18.15 -2.00
N ARG A 279 16.56 -17.73 -2.98
CA ARG A 279 16.97 -16.80 -4.03
C ARG A 279 17.39 -15.45 -3.45
N CYS A 280 16.60 -14.89 -2.53
CA CYS A 280 16.94 -13.64 -1.85
C CYS A 280 18.25 -13.76 -1.07
N GLU A 281 18.46 -14.85 -0.32
CA GLU A 281 19.68 -15.08 0.45
C GLU A 281 20.92 -15.22 -0.44
N SER A 282 20.80 -15.95 -1.55
CA SER A 282 21.87 -16.08 -2.54
C SER A 282 22.24 -14.74 -3.16
N ILE A 283 21.25 -13.94 -3.58
CA ILE A 283 21.46 -12.60 -4.14
C ILE A 283 22.14 -11.70 -3.11
N ILE A 284 21.67 -11.68 -1.86
CA ILE A 284 22.25 -10.83 -0.81
C ILE A 284 23.69 -11.23 -0.49
N ALA A 285 23.99 -12.53 -0.41
CA ALA A 285 25.32 -13.04 -0.12
C ALA A 285 26.33 -12.68 -1.23
N THR A 286 25.87 -12.63 -2.48
CA THR A 286 26.71 -12.33 -3.64
C THR A 286 26.69 -10.84 -4.03
N TRP A 287 25.76 -10.05 -3.48
CA TRP A 287 25.53 -8.66 -3.85
C TRP A 287 26.78 -7.79 -3.77
N LYS A 288 27.50 -7.82 -2.63
CA LYS A 288 28.71 -7.00 -2.45
C LYS A 288 29.81 -7.34 -3.45
N LYS A 289 29.93 -8.61 -3.80
CA LYS A 289 30.89 -9.08 -4.80
C LYS A 289 30.46 -8.64 -6.20
N ALA A 290 29.18 -8.83 -6.54
CA ALA A 290 28.63 -8.39 -7.82
C ALA A 290 28.73 -6.87 -8.00
N GLU A 291 28.48 -6.08 -6.95
CA GLU A 291 28.64 -4.63 -6.95
C GLU A 291 30.11 -4.23 -7.14
N ALA A 292 31.04 -4.85 -6.42
CA ALA A 292 32.47 -4.64 -6.60
C ALA A 292 32.97 -5.03 -8.00
N GLU A 293 32.42 -6.11 -8.59
CA GLU A 293 32.75 -6.57 -9.95
C GLU A 293 32.11 -5.69 -11.04
N LEU A 294 30.86 -5.25 -10.85
CA LEU A 294 30.15 -4.31 -11.73
C LEU A 294 30.84 -2.95 -11.78
N ILE A 295 31.45 -2.55 -10.66
CA ILE A 295 32.17 -1.31 -10.53
C ILE A 295 33.65 -1.50 -10.93
N GLY A 296 34.24 -2.68 -10.73
CA GLY A 296 35.65 -2.99 -11.04
C GLY A 296 36.66 -2.14 -10.25
N ALA A 297 37.78 -2.73 -9.83
CA ALA A 297 38.90 -1.96 -9.26
C ALA A 297 39.54 -1.02 -10.31
N ASP A 298 39.49 -1.42 -11.59
CA ASP A 298 40.12 -0.72 -12.72
C ASP A 298 39.13 0.09 -13.59
N GLY A 299 37.82 0.02 -13.29
CA GLY A 299 36.80 0.88 -13.88
C GLY A 299 36.26 0.52 -15.27
N ASP A 300 36.56 -0.66 -15.83
CA ASP A 300 35.93 -1.13 -17.07
C ASP A 300 34.55 -1.75 -16.80
N ILE A 301 33.55 -1.39 -17.62
CA ILE A 301 32.19 -1.93 -17.55
C ILE A 301 31.89 -2.71 -18.82
N VAL A 302 31.36 -3.93 -18.66
CA VAL A 302 30.84 -4.71 -19.78
C VAL A 302 29.44 -4.22 -20.12
N VAL A 303 29.28 -3.67 -21.32
CA VAL A 303 27.97 -3.40 -21.92
C VAL A 303 27.66 -4.56 -22.86
N ASN A 304 26.62 -5.32 -22.52
CA ASN A 304 26.17 -6.42 -23.35
C ASN A 304 25.38 -5.89 -24.56
N PRO A 305 25.26 -6.66 -25.66
CA PRO A 305 24.24 -6.41 -26.67
C PRO A 305 22.86 -6.25 -26.02
N GLN A 306 21.97 -5.51 -26.70
CA GLN A 306 20.65 -5.17 -26.15
C GLN A 306 19.94 -6.41 -25.60
N THR A 307 19.50 -6.30 -24.34
CA THR A 307 18.90 -7.40 -23.56
C THR A 307 17.41 -7.60 -23.84
N HIS A 308 16.84 -6.80 -24.74
CA HIS A 308 15.43 -6.83 -25.14
C HIS A 308 14.47 -6.41 -24.02
N GLU A 309 14.91 -5.52 -23.12
CA GLU A 309 14.05 -4.99 -22.06
C GLU A 309 12.93 -4.10 -22.62
N TYR A 310 11.65 -4.52 -22.47
CA TYR A 310 10.50 -3.83 -23.08
C TYR A 310 10.48 -2.32 -22.86
N GLY A 311 10.87 -1.83 -21.67
CA GLY A 311 10.89 -0.40 -21.37
C GLY A 311 11.73 0.42 -22.36
N SER A 312 12.89 -0.11 -22.77
CA SER A 312 13.76 0.56 -23.75
C SER A 312 13.13 0.63 -25.14
N PHE A 313 12.50 -0.46 -25.60
CA PHE A 313 11.84 -0.54 -26.89
C PHE A 313 10.56 0.30 -26.95
N ILE A 314 9.81 0.39 -25.85
CA ILE A 314 8.64 1.25 -25.74
C ILE A 314 9.05 2.71 -25.92
N ILE A 315 10.05 3.18 -25.16
CA ILE A 315 10.56 4.55 -25.26
C ILE A 315 11.04 4.83 -26.67
N HIS A 316 11.87 3.96 -27.25
CA HIS A 316 12.35 4.13 -28.62
C HIS A 316 11.20 4.20 -29.63
N SER A 317 10.20 3.32 -29.54
CA SER A 317 9.08 3.28 -30.49
C SER A 317 8.22 4.54 -30.41
N MET A 318 8.02 5.07 -29.21
CA MET A 318 7.28 6.31 -28.98
C MET A 318 8.03 7.55 -29.48
N GLU A 319 9.36 7.59 -29.36
CA GLU A 319 10.17 8.72 -29.85
C GLU A 319 10.41 8.68 -31.37
N THR A 320 10.45 7.50 -31.99
CA THR A 320 10.87 7.33 -33.39
C THR A 320 9.74 6.94 -34.35
N ASN A 321 8.56 6.61 -33.83
CA ASN A 321 7.47 6.00 -34.58
C ASN A 321 7.85 4.65 -35.23
N THR A 322 8.82 3.93 -34.67
CA THR A 322 9.16 2.55 -35.10
C THR A 322 8.16 1.57 -34.47
N PRO A 323 7.19 1.01 -35.22
CA PRO A 323 6.12 0.23 -34.59
C PRO A 323 6.62 -1.11 -34.06
N ARG A 324 6.25 -1.47 -32.82
CA ARG A 324 6.58 -2.76 -32.20
C ARG A 324 5.40 -3.32 -31.42
N VAL A 325 5.37 -4.64 -31.28
CA VAL A 325 4.43 -5.33 -30.39
C VAL A 325 5.18 -5.79 -29.14
N ILE A 326 4.66 -5.42 -27.98
CA ILE A 326 5.10 -5.91 -26.67
C ILE A 326 3.95 -6.64 -25.99
N TYR A 327 4.24 -7.51 -25.03
CA TYR A 327 3.20 -8.09 -24.18
C TYR A 327 3.15 -7.32 -22.87
N GLY A 328 2.06 -6.58 -22.68
CA GLY A 328 1.93 -5.59 -21.62
C GLY A 328 0.70 -5.84 -20.75
N ASN A 329 0.82 -5.42 -19.49
CA ASN A 329 -0.26 -5.50 -18.51
C ASN A 329 -1.04 -4.18 -18.49
N VAL A 330 -2.30 -4.24 -18.87
CA VAL A 330 -3.16 -3.07 -19.08
C VAL A 330 -4.58 -3.30 -18.58
N PRO A 331 -5.36 -2.25 -18.28
CA PRO A 331 -6.74 -2.41 -17.88
C PRO A 331 -7.61 -3.01 -18.98
N ASN A 332 -8.40 -4.02 -18.64
CA ASN A 332 -9.31 -4.69 -19.58
C ASN A 332 -10.47 -3.77 -19.93
N ARG A 333 -10.45 -3.20 -21.13
CA ARG A 333 -11.54 -2.40 -21.70
C ARG A 333 -12.30 -3.22 -22.75
N ASN A 334 -12.74 -4.42 -22.35
CA ASN A 334 -13.33 -5.45 -23.22
C ASN A 334 -12.37 -5.97 -24.30
N LEU A 335 -11.07 -5.98 -23.99
CA LEU A 335 -10.02 -6.54 -24.85
C LEU A 335 -10.07 -8.07 -24.80
N ILE A 336 -10.24 -8.62 -23.59
CA ILE A 336 -10.60 -10.00 -23.35
C ILE A 336 -12.05 -10.03 -22.86
N THR A 337 -12.98 -10.47 -23.70
CA THR A 337 -14.42 -10.20 -23.53
C THR A 337 -15.11 -11.03 -22.46
N ASN A 338 -14.54 -12.18 -22.10
CA ASN A 338 -15.05 -13.05 -21.04
C ASN A 338 -14.27 -12.97 -19.72
N LEU A 339 -13.44 -11.93 -19.56
CA LEU A 339 -12.85 -11.54 -18.27
C LEU A 339 -13.50 -10.24 -17.75
N PRO A 340 -13.50 -9.98 -16.43
CA PRO A 340 -14.11 -8.80 -15.84
C PRO A 340 -13.62 -7.47 -16.46
N HIS A 341 -14.52 -6.50 -16.52
CA HIS A 341 -14.18 -5.15 -16.98
C HIS A 341 -13.27 -4.47 -15.96
N ARG A 342 -12.22 -3.77 -16.45
CA ARG A 342 -11.19 -3.08 -15.65
C ARG A 342 -10.29 -3.95 -14.77
N CYS A 343 -10.35 -5.28 -14.86
CA CYS A 343 -9.25 -6.10 -14.34
C CYS A 343 -7.96 -5.84 -15.13
N CYS A 344 -6.80 -6.21 -14.61
CA CYS A 344 -5.54 -6.06 -15.36
C CYS A 344 -5.28 -7.33 -16.18
N VAL A 345 -5.11 -7.17 -17.50
CA VAL A 345 -4.88 -8.27 -18.45
C VAL A 345 -3.51 -8.13 -19.11
N GLU A 346 -2.89 -9.26 -19.45
CA GLU A 346 -1.63 -9.34 -20.19
C GLU A 346 -1.92 -9.81 -21.61
N LEU A 347 -1.60 -8.97 -22.60
CA LEU A 347 -1.90 -9.21 -24.02
C LEU A 347 -0.97 -8.39 -24.93
N PRO A 348 -1.01 -8.59 -26.28
CA PRO A 348 -0.19 -7.81 -27.20
C PRO A 348 -0.63 -6.33 -27.22
N VAL A 349 0.34 -5.44 -27.11
CA VAL A 349 0.19 -3.98 -27.17
C VAL A 349 1.06 -3.47 -28.31
N LEU A 350 0.45 -2.83 -29.31
CA LEU A 350 1.18 -2.11 -30.34
C LEU A 350 1.72 -0.80 -29.75
N VAL A 351 2.96 -0.47 -30.06
CA VAL A 351 3.64 0.74 -29.59
C VAL A 351 4.25 1.46 -30.77
N ASP A 352 3.90 2.74 -30.91
CA ASP A 352 4.43 3.68 -31.91
C ASP A 352 4.31 5.12 -31.38
N ALA A 353 4.37 6.15 -32.23
CA ALA A 353 4.26 7.55 -31.80
C ALA A 353 2.86 7.94 -31.25
N GLN A 354 1.82 7.13 -31.45
CA GLN A 354 0.51 7.28 -30.82
C GLN A 354 0.48 6.68 -29.39
N GLY A 355 1.57 6.06 -28.95
CA GLY A 355 1.72 5.47 -27.64
C GLY A 355 1.27 4.01 -27.59
N LEU A 356 0.76 3.61 -26.42
CA LEU A 356 0.39 2.23 -26.11
C LEU A 356 -1.01 1.92 -26.64
N GLN A 357 -1.12 0.93 -27.53
CA GLN A 357 -2.36 0.52 -28.19
C GLN A 357 -2.64 -0.97 -27.93
N PRO A 358 -3.32 -1.32 -26.83
CA PRO A 358 -3.72 -2.68 -26.52
C PRO A 358 -4.59 -3.30 -27.61
N THR A 359 -4.34 -4.56 -27.96
CA THR A 359 -5.06 -5.25 -29.04
C THR A 359 -6.25 -6.06 -28.53
N TYR A 360 -7.27 -6.22 -29.38
CA TYR A 360 -8.45 -7.03 -29.09
C TYR A 360 -8.13 -8.53 -29.21
N ILE A 361 -8.53 -9.31 -28.19
CA ILE A 361 -8.35 -10.77 -28.13
C ILE A 361 -9.68 -11.50 -28.37
N GLY A 362 -10.79 -10.95 -27.87
CA GLY A 362 -12.07 -11.65 -27.79
C GLY A 362 -12.13 -12.59 -26.59
N ASP A 363 -12.84 -13.70 -26.73
CA ASP A 363 -12.98 -14.67 -25.63
C ASP A 363 -11.73 -15.54 -25.52
N LEU A 364 -11.21 -15.70 -24.29
CA LEU A 364 -10.33 -16.82 -24.00
C LEU A 364 -11.15 -18.13 -24.06
N PRO A 365 -10.52 -19.28 -24.38
CA PRO A 365 -11.13 -20.58 -24.14
C PRO A 365 -11.70 -20.67 -22.70
N PRO A 366 -12.93 -21.20 -22.51
CA PRO A 366 -13.67 -21.06 -21.24
C PRO A 366 -12.91 -21.54 -19.99
N GLN A 367 -12.13 -22.62 -20.12
CA GLN A 367 -11.30 -23.17 -19.04
C GLN A 367 -10.16 -22.23 -18.63
N LEU A 368 -9.59 -21.48 -19.59
CA LEU A 368 -8.55 -20.48 -19.33
C LEU A 368 -9.16 -19.23 -18.70
N ALA A 369 -10.32 -18.78 -19.18
CA ALA A 369 -11.05 -17.70 -18.54
C ALA A 369 -11.45 -18.06 -17.09
N ALA A 370 -11.83 -19.32 -16.84
CA ALA A 370 -12.17 -19.79 -15.51
C ALA A 370 -10.97 -19.70 -14.54
N ILE A 371 -9.79 -20.16 -14.96
CA ILE A 371 -8.59 -20.15 -14.10
C ILE A 371 -8.00 -18.75 -13.90
N CYS A 372 -8.06 -17.89 -14.92
CA CYS A 372 -7.72 -16.48 -14.72
C CYS A 372 -8.67 -15.83 -13.69
N ARG A 373 -9.98 -16.09 -13.76
CA ARG A 373 -10.96 -15.49 -12.85
C ARG A 373 -10.74 -15.87 -11.38
N THR A 374 -10.30 -17.09 -11.08
CA THR A 374 -10.01 -17.47 -9.69
C THR A 374 -8.92 -16.59 -9.06
N ASN A 375 -7.96 -16.15 -9.87
CA ASN A 375 -6.88 -15.26 -9.43
C ASN A 375 -7.23 -13.78 -9.54
N ILE A 376 -8.03 -13.37 -10.54
CA ILE A 376 -8.53 -11.99 -10.67
C ILE A 376 -9.35 -11.58 -9.43
N ASN A 377 -10.18 -12.48 -8.90
CA ASN A 377 -10.98 -12.20 -7.70
C ASN A 377 -10.10 -11.77 -6.51
N VAL A 378 -8.96 -12.43 -6.32
CA VAL A 378 -7.98 -12.10 -5.26
C VAL A 378 -7.36 -10.72 -5.50
N GLN A 379 -7.00 -10.42 -6.76
CA GLN A 379 -6.43 -9.14 -7.14
C GLN A 379 -7.42 -7.99 -6.91
N GLU A 380 -8.65 -8.13 -7.38
CA GLU A 380 -9.70 -7.11 -7.22
C GLU A 380 -10.00 -6.84 -5.74
N LEU A 381 -10.11 -7.88 -4.91
CA LEU A 381 -10.34 -7.74 -3.48
C LEU A 381 -9.14 -7.11 -2.76
N THR A 382 -7.91 -7.42 -3.18
CA THR A 382 -6.71 -6.79 -2.61
C THR A 382 -6.64 -5.30 -2.98
N VAL A 383 -6.95 -4.95 -4.23
CA VAL A 383 -7.02 -3.54 -4.67
C VAL A 383 -8.14 -2.82 -3.93
N ALA A 384 -9.32 -3.43 -3.80
CA ALA A 384 -10.42 -2.88 -3.01
C ALA A 384 -9.99 -2.65 -1.56
N ALA A 385 -9.33 -3.62 -0.91
CA ALA A 385 -8.81 -3.45 0.45
C ALA A 385 -7.86 -2.26 0.56
N ALA A 386 -6.87 -2.17 -0.34
CA ALA A 386 -5.85 -1.11 -0.32
C ALA A 386 -6.45 0.28 -0.58
N LEU A 387 -7.40 0.39 -1.51
CA LEU A 387 -8.08 1.63 -1.80
C LEU A 387 -9.04 1.99 -0.65
N THR A 388 -9.85 1.07 -0.16
CA THR A 388 -10.90 1.44 0.80
C THR A 388 -10.48 1.40 2.28
N GLY A 389 -9.30 0.86 2.60
CA GLY A 389 -8.86 0.64 3.98
C GLY A 389 -9.68 -0.39 4.75
N LYS A 390 -10.46 -1.20 4.04
CA LYS A 390 -11.38 -2.15 4.66
C LYS A 390 -10.66 -3.44 4.95
N ARG A 391 -10.56 -3.77 6.23
CA ARG A 391 -9.88 -4.98 6.67
C ARG A 391 -10.59 -6.23 6.13
N GLU A 392 -11.90 -6.19 5.96
CA GLU A 392 -12.69 -7.30 5.47
C GLU A 392 -12.30 -7.78 4.07
N HIS A 393 -11.92 -6.86 3.18
CA HIS A 393 -11.50 -7.22 1.84
C HIS A 393 -10.15 -7.96 1.82
N ILE A 394 -9.31 -7.78 2.83
CA ILE A 394 -8.09 -8.60 3.00
C ILE A 394 -8.49 -10.05 3.24
N TYR A 395 -9.41 -10.29 4.17
CA TYR A 395 -9.87 -11.66 4.45
C TYR A 395 -10.58 -12.27 3.24
N HIS A 396 -11.42 -11.50 2.55
CA HIS A 396 -12.10 -11.98 1.35
C HIS A 396 -11.07 -12.36 0.27
N ALA A 397 -10.05 -11.52 0.03
CA ALA A 397 -9.01 -11.81 -0.94
C ALA A 397 -8.32 -13.16 -0.65
N VAL A 398 -7.86 -13.34 0.59
CA VAL A 398 -7.18 -14.59 1.00
C VAL A 398 -8.14 -15.78 1.06
N MET A 399 -9.40 -15.59 1.44
CA MET A 399 -10.42 -16.64 1.43
C MET A 399 -10.70 -17.17 0.02
N THR A 400 -10.69 -16.29 -0.97
CA THR A 400 -10.92 -16.66 -2.37
C THR A 400 -9.66 -17.10 -3.11
N ASP A 401 -8.49 -16.98 -2.49
CA ASP A 401 -7.24 -17.45 -3.05
C ASP A 401 -7.26 -18.98 -3.22
N PRO A 402 -7.03 -19.53 -4.43
CA PRO A 402 -7.18 -20.95 -4.68
C PRO A 402 -6.31 -21.83 -3.77
N HIS A 403 -5.10 -21.37 -3.46
CA HIS A 403 -4.17 -22.12 -2.62
C HIS A 403 -4.55 -22.05 -1.15
N ALA A 404 -4.86 -20.88 -0.62
CA ALA A 404 -5.31 -20.73 0.75
C ALA A 404 -6.65 -21.45 1.00
N ALA A 405 -7.63 -21.30 0.11
CA ALA A 405 -8.94 -21.92 0.21
C ALA A 405 -8.87 -23.46 0.22
N ALA A 406 -7.93 -24.03 -0.54
CA ALA A 406 -7.75 -25.47 -0.58
C ALA A 406 -6.90 -26.02 0.59
N THR A 407 -6.12 -25.16 1.26
CA THR A 407 -5.21 -25.55 2.34
C THR A 407 -5.81 -25.37 3.74
N LEU A 408 -6.59 -24.31 3.96
CA LEU A 408 -6.98 -23.85 5.29
C LEU A 408 -8.50 -23.69 5.44
N PRO A 409 -9.08 -24.07 6.60
CA PRO A 409 -10.45 -23.69 6.94
C PRO A 409 -10.55 -22.18 7.20
N LEU A 410 -11.75 -21.61 7.03
CA LEU A 410 -12.02 -20.17 7.11
C LEU A 410 -11.48 -19.52 8.40
N ASP A 411 -11.67 -20.13 9.56
CA ASP A 411 -11.20 -19.53 10.82
C ASP A 411 -9.66 -19.45 10.90
N LYS A 412 -8.94 -20.39 10.29
CA LYS A 412 -7.48 -20.33 10.17
C LYS A 412 -7.03 -19.27 9.16
N ILE A 413 -7.76 -19.10 8.06
CA ILE A 413 -7.49 -18.03 7.09
C ILE A 413 -7.60 -16.66 7.76
N TRP A 414 -8.65 -16.44 8.54
CA TRP A 414 -8.85 -15.17 9.27
C TRP A 414 -7.73 -14.92 10.28
N ALA A 415 -7.42 -15.90 11.13
CA ALA A 415 -6.35 -15.78 12.12
C ALA A 415 -4.99 -15.52 11.46
N MET A 416 -4.67 -16.21 10.36
CA MET A 416 -3.45 -15.97 9.58
C MET A 416 -3.38 -14.55 9.02
N CYS A 417 -4.50 -14.04 8.49
CA CYS A 417 -4.57 -12.65 8.02
C CYS A 417 -4.37 -11.66 9.16
N ASP A 418 -4.93 -11.94 10.35
CA ASP A 418 -4.75 -11.09 11.53
C ASP A 418 -3.28 -11.00 11.95
N ASP A 419 -2.60 -12.13 12.02
CA ASP A 419 -1.17 -12.20 12.35
C ASP A 419 -0.31 -11.49 11.29
N LEU A 420 -0.63 -11.67 10.00
CA LEU A 420 0.06 -10.99 8.90
C LEU A 420 -0.12 -9.48 8.96
N ILE A 421 -1.35 -9.01 9.21
CA ILE A 421 -1.65 -7.58 9.37
C ILE A 421 -0.86 -7.01 10.54
N GLU A 422 -0.91 -7.66 11.72
CA GLU A 422 -0.21 -7.20 12.91
C GLU A 422 1.30 -7.15 12.71
N ALA A 423 1.89 -8.21 12.14
CA ALA A 423 3.33 -8.29 11.92
C ALA A 423 3.82 -7.21 10.96
N HIS A 424 3.11 -6.99 9.85
CA HIS A 424 3.44 -5.93 8.90
C HIS A 424 3.21 -4.53 9.47
N GLN A 425 2.17 -4.32 10.28
CA GLN A 425 1.95 -3.05 10.98
C GLN A 425 3.06 -2.75 12.00
N LYS A 426 3.47 -3.76 12.78
CA LYS A 426 4.58 -3.66 13.73
C LYS A 426 5.91 -3.37 13.02
N ALA A 427 6.09 -3.90 11.81
CA ALA A 427 7.24 -3.60 10.95
C ALA A 427 7.15 -2.22 10.25
N GLY A 428 6.05 -1.48 10.41
CA GLY A 428 5.84 -0.19 9.74
C GLY A 428 5.58 -0.31 8.23
N LEU A 429 5.21 -1.49 7.75
CA LEU A 429 5.01 -1.78 6.33
C LEU A 429 3.55 -1.67 5.87
N LEU A 430 2.60 -1.80 6.80
CA LEU A 430 1.17 -1.61 6.54
C LEU A 430 0.59 -0.50 7.42
N GLY A 431 -0.30 0.28 6.81
CA GLY A 431 -1.12 1.26 7.51
C GLY A 431 -2.25 0.62 8.32
N GLU A 432 -3.10 1.46 8.89
CA GLU A 432 -4.33 0.99 9.54
C GLU A 432 -5.38 0.57 8.51
N TYR A 433 -6.03 -0.55 8.81
CA TYR A 433 -7.25 -0.97 8.13
C TYR A 433 -8.40 -0.89 9.15
N ALA A 434 -9.48 -0.21 8.77
CA ALA A 434 -10.64 -0.04 9.62
C ALA A 434 -11.28 -1.41 9.89
N PRO A 435 -11.56 -1.76 11.16
CA PRO A 435 -12.29 -2.99 11.46
C PRO A 435 -13.77 -2.75 11.12
N VAL A 436 -14.24 -3.25 9.99
CA VAL A 436 -15.65 -3.15 9.62
C VAL A 436 -16.19 -4.53 9.28
N ILE A 437 -16.85 -5.16 10.23
CA ILE A 437 -17.93 -6.08 9.88
C ILE A 437 -19.10 -5.79 10.80
N SER A 438 -20.12 -5.11 10.27
CA SER A 438 -21.42 -5.01 10.92
C SER A 438 -22.23 -6.28 10.63
N ASN A 439 -23.10 -6.68 11.56
CA ASN A 439 -24.14 -7.71 11.38
C ASN A 439 -23.71 -9.17 11.14
N THR A 440 -22.44 -9.54 11.31
CA THR A 440 -22.01 -10.97 11.31
C THR A 440 -21.97 -11.59 12.71
N GLY A 441 -22.40 -10.86 13.74
CA GLY A 441 -22.22 -11.24 15.14
C GLY A 441 -20.76 -11.22 15.62
N ARG A 442 -19.78 -11.00 14.72
CA ARG A 442 -18.37 -10.80 15.07
C ARG A 442 -18.12 -9.32 15.35
N THR A 443 -18.27 -8.90 16.61
CA THR A 443 -17.67 -7.64 17.10
C THR A 443 -16.15 -7.78 17.09
N ARG A 444 -15.52 -7.55 15.93
CA ARG A 444 -14.08 -7.78 15.67
C ARG A 444 -13.69 -9.27 15.76
N ALA A 445 -12.73 -9.70 14.93
CA ALA A 445 -12.18 -11.06 15.03
C ALA A 445 -11.58 -11.28 16.44
N GLY A 446 -11.84 -12.44 17.06
CA GLY A 446 -11.13 -12.91 18.26
C GLY A 446 -11.58 -12.39 19.65
N THR A 447 -12.79 -11.84 19.83
CA THR A 447 -13.21 -11.19 21.10
C THR A 447 -14.09 -12.02 22.05
N GLY A 448 -14.47 -13.26 21.72
CA GLY A 448 -15.44 -14.03 22.50
C GLY A 448 -15.00 -14.42 23.92
N ASP A 449 -13.70 -14.53 24.19
CA ASP A 449 -13.14 -14.83 25.52
C ASP A 449 -11.95 -13.91 25.79
N LYS A 450 -12.23 -12.60 25.91
CA LYS A 450 -11.22 -11.57 26.16
C LYS A 450 -11.53 -10.76 27.41
N VAL A 451 -10.46 -10.33 28.07
CA VAL A 451 -10.49 -9.35 29.16
C VAL A 451 -9.88 -8.07 28.62
N LEU A 452 -10.73 -7.11 28.28
CA LEU A 452 -10.29 -5.82 27.77
C LEU A 452 -9.85 -4.96 28.94
N VAL A 453 -8.62 -4.47 28.92
CA VAL A 453 -8.07 -3.64 29.98
C VAL A 453 -7.67 -2.30 29.40
N SER A 454 -8.11 -1.20 30.00
CA SER A 454 -7.76 0.15 29.57
C SER A 454 -7.36 1.00 30.75
N LEU A 455 -6.58 2.04 30.50
CA LEU A 455 -6.04 2.91 31.53
C LEU A 455 -6.22 4.36 31.07
N GLU A 456 -7.03 5.13 31.78
CA GLU A 456 -7.45 6.46 31.35
C GLU A 456 -7.14 7.49 32.44
N PRO A 457 -6.50 8.63 32.15
CA PRO A 457 -6.13 9.57 33.18
C PRO A 457 -7.38 10.25 33.75
N VAL A 458 -7.42 10.44 35.08
CA VAL A 458 -8.55 11.09 35.76
C VAL A 458 -8.74 12.54 35.27
N LYS A 459 -7.65 13.18 34.84
CA LYS A 459 -7.63 14.50 34.22
C LYS A 459 -6.82 14.44 32.94
N THR A 460 -7.24 15.18 31.92
CA THR A 460 -6.47 15.29 30.67
C THR A 460 -5.05 15.75 30.95
N LEU A 461 -4.07 14.96 30.50
CA LEU A 461 -2.67 15.32 30.63
C LEU A 461 -2.33 16.44 29.66
N THR A 462 -1.65 17.48 30.15
CA THR A 462 -1.11 18.60 29.35
C THR A 462 0.41 18.54 29.25
N ALA A 463 1.06 18.00 30.28
CA ALA A 463 2.49 17.72 30.34
C ALA A 463 2.72 16.46 31.19
N LEU A 464 3.91 15.85 31.05
CA LEU A 464 4.32 14.72 31.87
C LEU A 464 5.60 15.06 32.65
N ASP A 465 5.46 15.28 33.95
CA ASP A 465 6.53 15.68 34.86
C ASP A 465 6.85 14.56 35.86
N ALA A 466 8.14 14.30 36.09
CA ALA A 466 8.63 13.32 37.06
C ALA A 466 8.19 13.62 38.51
N ALA A 467 8.02 14.90 38.86
CA ALA A 467 7.67 15.30 40.21
C ALA A 467 6.20 15.03 40.56
N THR A 468 5.32 14.89 39.56
CA THR A 468 3.86 14.85 39.76
C THR A 468 3.28 13.47 39.41
N PRO A 469 2.78 12.70 40.40
CA PRO A 469 2.06 11.47 40.13
C PRO A 469 0.79 11.75 39.32
N VAL A 470 0.55 10.93 38.31
CA VAL A 470 -0.66 10.99 37.49
C VAL A 470 -1.67 9.96 38.00
N GLU A 471 -2.89 10.42 38.28
CA GLU A 471 -4.00 9.52 38.60
C GLU A 471 -4.62 8.95 37.32
N PHE A 472 -4.76 7.63 37.27
CA PHE A 472 -5.44 6.90 36.21
C PHE A 472 -6.58 6.06 36.77
N VAL A 473 -7.61 5.86 35.95
CA VAL A 473 -8.64 4.83 36.12
C VAL A 473 -8.24 3.65 35.26
N LEU A 474 -7.85 2.57 35.90
CA LEU A 474 -7.66 1.27 35.27
C LEU A 474 -9.02 0.56 35.23
N THR A 475 -9.49 0.22 34.04
CA THR A 475 -10.76 -0.48 33.82
C THR A 475 -10.48 -1.83 33.16
N ALA A 476 -11.07 -2.89 33.69
CA ALA A 476 -11.03 -4.23 33.10
C ALA A 476 -12.46 -4.72 32.85
N THR A 477 -12.75 -5.13 31.61
CA THR A 477 -14.04 -5.68 31.17
C THR A 477 -13.82 -7.10 30.69
N ASN A 478 -14.42 -8.06 31.37
CA ASN A 478 -14.38 -9.46 30.99
C ASN A 478 -15.55 -9.77 30.07
N GLN A 479 -15.27 -10.06 28.80
CA GLN A 479 -16.25 -10.41 27.78
C GLN A 479 -16.51 -11.92 27.73
N GLY A 480 -15.68 -12.73 28.39
CA GLY A 480 -15.79 -14.18 28.44
C GLY A 480 -16.71 -14.70 29.53
N ASP A 481 -16.86 -16.02 29.56
CA ASP A 481 -17.70 -16.80 30.49
C ASP A 481 -16.94 -17.27 31.75
N LYS A 482 -15.61 -17.14 31.76
CA LYS A 482 -14.73 -17.51 32.88
C LYS A 482 -14.20 -16.27 33.62
N PRO A 483 -14.12 -16.30 34.96
CA PRO A 483 -13.53 -15.19 35.71
C PRO A 483 -12.06 -14.98 35.36
N PHE A 484 -11.58 -13.75 35.55
CA PHE A 484 -10.17 -13.38 35.48
C PHE A 484 -9.71 -12.85 36.83
N SER A 485 -8.56 -13.31 37.29
CA SER A 485 -7.90 -12.85 38.52
C SER A 485 -6.37 -12.77 38.38
N GLY A 486 -5.87 -12.86 37.14
CA GLY A 486 -4.43 -12.85 36.85
C GLY A 486 -3.79 -11.50 37.11
N PRO A 487 -2.44 -11.46 37.19
CA PRO A 487 -1.70 -10.22 37.35
C PRO A 487 -1.80 -9.34 36.11
N LEU A 488 -1.94 -8.03 36.33
CA LEU A 488 -1.85 -6.98 35.31
C LEU A 488 -0.57 -6.18 35.56
N ALA A 489 0.37 -6.23 34.62
CA ALA A 489 1.60 -5.46 34.65
C ALA A 489 1.41 -4.14 33.89
N ILE A 490 1.96 -3.04 34.42
CA ILE A 490 1.93 -1.72 33.79
C ILE A 490 3.31 -1.45 33.20
N GLU A 491 3.33 -1.32 31.89
CA GLU A 491 4.52 -0.98 31.11
C GLU A 491 4.36 0.43 30.57
N ALA A 492 5.45 1.20 30.58
CA ALA A 492 5.45 2.53 30.00
C ALA A 492 6.75 2.82 29.24
N GLY A 493 6.64 3.66 28.20
CA GLY A 493 7.77 4.10 27.39
C GLY A 493 7.55 5.53 26.87
N PRO A 494 8.60 6.32 26.61
CA PRO A 494 10.02 5.96 26.72
C PRO A 494 10.56 5.98 28.15
N VAL A 495 9.78 6.48 29.11
CA VAL A 495 10.18 6.58 30.51
C VAL A 495 9.40 5.58 31.34
N ALA A 496 10.09 4.86 32.21
CA ALA A 496 9.47 3.93 33.15
C ALA A 496 8.53 4.66 34.11
N VAL A 497 7.48 3.97 34.57
CA VAL A 497 6.60 4.45 35.63
C VAL A 497 6.78 3.62 36.89
N THR A 498 6.38 4.17 38.02
CA THR A 498 6.24 3.46 39.30
C THR A 498 4.81 3.56 39.80
N LEU A 499 4.24 2.43 40.20
CA LEU A 499 2.91 2.37 40.78
C LEU A 499 2.94 2.83 42.25
N GLY A 500 2.17 3.87 42.59
CA GLY A 500 2.05 4.39 43.95
C GLY A 500 0.77 3.92 44.66
N GLY A 501 0.90 3.38 45.89
CA GLY A 501 -0.22 3.03 46.78
C GLY A 501 -0.15 1.62 47.38
N SER A 502 -0.97 1.35 48.40
CA SER A 502 -0.96 0.19 49.32
C SER A 502 -1.30 -1.19 48.72
N GLY A 503 -1.07 -1.40 47.43
CA GLY A 503 -1.31 -2.66 46.74
C GLY A 503 -0.17 -3.12 45.82
N SER A 504 0.97 -2.41 45.79
CA SER A 504 2.16 -2.87 45.09
C SER A 504 2.88 -3.91 45.96
N ALA A 505 3.17 -5.10 45.42
CA ALA A 505 4.27 -5.89 45.95
C ALA A 505 5.54 -5.01 45.92
N ALA A 506 6.31 -5.00 47.01
CA ALA A 506 7.48 -4.14 47.17
C ALA A 506 8.35 -4.11 45.90
N GLY A 507 8.29 -3.01 45.14
CA GLY A 507 9.11 -2.77 43.94
C GLY A 507 8.52 -3.19 42.58
N GLY A 508 7.27 -3.70 42.49
CA GLY A 508 6.68 -4.17 41.22
C GLY A 508 5.62 -3.25 40.61
N ASN A 509 5.59 -3.13 39.28
CA ASN A 509 4.54 -2.45 38.50
C ASN A 509 3.33 -3.34 38.18
N THR A 510 3.02 -4.29 39.06
CA THR A 510 1.99 -5.30 38.85
C THR A 510 0.89 -5.16 39.90
N LEU A 511 -0.36 -5.35 39.48
CA LEU A 511 -1.51 -5.36 40.38
C LEU A 511 -2.52 -6.43 39.97
N ALA A 512 -3.39 -6.83 40.90
CA ALA A 512 -4.53 -7.70 40.60
C ALA A 512 -5.81 -6.87 40.50
N LEU A 513 -6.63 -7.16 39.49
CA LEU A 513 -7.96 -6.59 39.32
C LEU A 513 -8.93 -7.72 38.91
N PRO A 514 -9.47 -8.49 39.88
CA PRO A 514 -10.36 -9.60 39.56
C PRO A 514 -11.65 -9.12 38.90
N VAL A 515 -12.07 -9.78 37.81
CA VAL A 515 -13.26 -9.45 37.03
C VAL A 515 -14.06 -10.72 36.71
N GLY A 516 -15.30 -10.77 37.20
CA GLY A 516 -16.22 -11.86 36.89
C GLY A 516 -16.70 -11.83 35.42
N PRO A 517 -17.27 -12.95 34.93
CA PRO A 517 -17.82 -13.04 33.57
C PRO A 517 -18.82 -11.92 33.25
N GLY A 518 -18.70 -11.27 32.09
CA GLY A 518 -19.58 -10.19 31.66
C GLY A 518 -19.55 -8.93 32.55
N LYS A 519 -18.57 -8.79 33.45
CA LYS A 519 -18.45 -7.65 34.36
C LYS A 519 -17.37 -6.67 33.89
N THR A 520 -17.54 -5.43 34.34
CA THR A 520 -16.53 -4.37 34.25
C THR A 520 -16.17 -3.93 35.66
N VAL A 521 -14.88 -3.86 35.97
CA VAL A 521 -14.35 -3.37 37.24
C VAL A 521 -13.36 -2.25 36.95
N SER A 522 -13.41 -1.18 37.75
CA SER A 522 -12.49 -0.05 37.63
C SER A 522 -11.79 0.23 38.96
N LYS A 523 -10.51 0.61 38.90
CA LYS A 523 -9.69 0.97 40.05
C LYS A 523 -8.87 2.21 39.74
N ARG A 524 -8.87 3.17 40.66
CA ARG A 524 -7.95 4.32 40.58
C ARG A 524 -6.55 3.88 41.00
N ILE A 525 -5.56 4.28 40.22
CA ILE A 525 -4.15 4.03 40.47
C ILE A 525 -3.35 5.32 40.27
N LYS A 526 -2.19 5.41 40.90
CA LYS A 526 -1.25 6.51 40.73
C LYS A 526 0.01 5.99 40.05
N LEU A 527 0.37 6.60 38.93
CA LEU A 527 1.62 6.31 38.23
C LEU A 527 2.54 7.52 38.34
N ARG A 528 3.77 7.30 38.79
CA ARG A 528 4.81 8.33 38.80
C ARG A 528 5.84 8.02 37.71
N PRO A 529 5.99 8.89 36.69
CA PRO A 529 7.07 8.78 35.70
C PRO A 529 8.44 8.91 36.37
N ALA A 530 9.44 8.15 35.91
CA ALA A 530 10.81 8.25 36.41
C ALA A 530 11.55 9.52 35.93
N ALA A 531 11.07 10.14 34.87
CA ALA A 531 11.61 11.34 34.24
C ALA A 531 10.50 12.10 33.48
N SER A 532 10.70 13.38 33.26
CA SER A 532 9.77 14.19 32.45
C SER A 532 9.94 13.84 30.96
N VAL A 533 8.84 13.81 30.20
CA VAL A 533 8.87 13.47 28.76
C VAL A 533 8.76 14.75 27.94
N ALA A 534 9.88 15.18 27.35
CA ALA A 534 9.95 16.44 26.62
C ALA A 534 9.56 16.36 25.13
N LYS A 535 9.70 15.18 24.49
CA LYS A 535 9.34 14.95 23.07
C LYS A 535 8.97 13.48 22.84
N GLY A 536 7.97 13.25 21.98
CA GLY A 536 7.52 11.91 21.57
C GLY A 536 6.32 11.38 22.38
N PRO A 537 5.68 10.30 21.92
CA PRO A 537 4.54 9.71 22.63
C PRO A 537 4.99 8.99 23.91
N PHE A 538 4.43 9.38 25.05
CA PHE A 538 4.45 8.59 26.27
C PHE A 538 3.32 7.56 26.21
N THR A 539 3.68 6.28 26.13
CA THR A 539 2.73 5.17 26.08
C THR A 539 2.68 4.47 27.42
N VAL A 540 1.48 4.19 27.92
CA VAL A 540 1.23 3.32 29.07
C VAL A 540 0.36 2.17 28.60
N ARG A 541 0.83 0.95 28.82
CA ARG A 541 0.16 -0.30 28.44
C ARG A 541 -0.07 -1.14 29.68
N VAL A 542 -1.17 -1.88 29.68
CA VAL A 542 -1.42 -2.93 30.67
C VAL A 542 -1.27 -4.30 30.00
N THR A 543 -0.37 -5.13 30.51
CA THR A 543 -0.07 -6.47 29.98
C THR A 543 -0.42 -7.55 31.00
N SER A 544 -0.55 -8.80 30.54
CA SER A 544 -0.72 -9.98 31.40
C SER A 544 -0.10 -11.19 30.74
N SER A 545 0.26 -12.19 31.54
CA SER A 545 0.62 -13.52 31.04
C SER A 545 -0.59 -14.35 30.58
N ASP A 546 -1.81 -13.96 30.97
CA ASP A 546 -3.05 -14.58 30.48
C ASP A 546 -3.35 -14.10 29.05
N PRO A 547 -3.37 -14.98 28.03
CA PRO A 547 -3.56 -14.61 26.62
C PRO A 547 -4.96 -14.08 26.30
N ARG A 548 -5.90 -14.13 27.26
CA ARG A 548 -7.22 -13.50 27.14
C ARG A 548 -7.16 -12.00 27.36
N VAL A 549 -6.14 -11.49 28.05
CA VAL A 549 -6.04 -10.06 28.38
C VAL A 549 -5.56 -9.26 27.17
N LEU A 550 -6.33 -8.25 26.79
CA LEU A 550 -5.96 -7.29 25.76
C LEU A 550 -5.93 -5.89 26.38
N GLY A 551 -4.73 -5.34 26.51
CA GLY A 551 -4.51 -3.98 26.99
C GLY A 551 -4.69 -2.95 25.88
N HIS A 552 -5.50 -1.93 26.14
CA HIS A 552 -5.50 -0.69 25.38
C HIS A 552 -4.33 0.18 25.84
N ASP A 553 -3.54 0.62 24.86
CA ASP A 553 -2.50 1.61 25.09
C ASP A 553 -3.11 2.97 25.33
N TYR A 554 -2.72 3.59 26.44
CA TYR A 554 -2.87 5.03 26.60
C TYR A 554 -1.64 5.71 26.03
N VAL A 555 -1.83 6.54 25.01
CA VAL A 555 -0.74 7.27 24.37
C VAL A 555 -0.93 8.77 24.63
N PHE A 556 -0.15 9.32 25.55
CA PHE A 556 0.00 10.75 25.71
C PHE A 556 1.03 11.26 24.70
N LYS A 557 0.64 12.25 23.90
CA LYS A 557 1.56 13.04 23.08
C LYS A 557 1.25 14.50 23.33
N GLU A 558 2.27 15.33 23.49
CA GLU A 558 2.05 16.77 23.54
C GLU A 558 1.30 17.23 22.29
N ARG A 559 0.37 18.15 22.49
CA ARG A 559 -0.41 18.72 21.41
C ARG A 559 0.51 19.45 20.44
N ARG A 560 0.21 19.37 19.15
CA ARG A 560 0.87 20.21 18.16
C ARG A 560 0.56 21.67 18.48
N LEU A 561 1.58 22.47 18.74
CA LEU A 561 1.45 23.91 18.90
C LEU A 561 1.42 24.61 17.54
N VAL A 562 0.41 25.42 17.28
CA VAL A 562 0.35 26.29 16.10
C VAL A 562 0.35 27.74 16.59
N SER A 563 1.46 28.45 16.41
CA SER A 563 1.59 29.84 16.83
C SER A 563 0.90 30.81 15.86
N GLY A 564 0.51 31.98 16.35
CA GLY A 564 -0.23 32.98 15.58
C GLY A 564 0.56 33.51 14.39
N ALA A 565 1.89 33.61 14.51
CA ALA A 565 2.76 33.99 13.41
C ALA A 565 2.79 32.92 12.30
N ALA A 566 2.83 31.63 12.66
CA ALA A 566 2.77 30.52 11.72
C ALA A 566 1.37 30.40 11.09
N ALA A 567 0.31 30.62 11.88
CA ALA A 567 -1.06 30.68 11.36
C ALA A 567 -1.24 31.86 10.39
N LYS A 568 -0.75 33.07 10.70
CA LYS A 568 -0.86 34.22 9.79
C LYS A 568 -0.20 34.02 8.44
N THR A 569 0.96 33.35 8.43
CA THR A 569 1.72 33.06 7.20
C THR A 569 1.21 31.82 6.46
N GLY A 570 0.43 30.95 7.13
CA GLY A 570 -0.09 29.69 6.61
C GLY A 570 0.58 28.50 7.29
N ALA A 571 -0.11 27.89 8.25
CA ALA A 571 0.36 26.67 8.90
C ALA A 571 -0.07 25.44 8.07
N PRO A 572 0.86 24.55 7.69
CA PRO A 572 0.53 23.41 6.83
C PRO A 572 -0.32 22.36 7.57
N VAL A 573 -1.38 21.93 6.89
CA VAL A 573 -2.31 20.88 7.29
C VAL A 573 -2.22 19.75 6.28
N GLU A 574 -1.69 18.60 6.70
CA GLU A 574 -1.63 17.41 5.87
C GLU A 574 -2.35 16.25 6.56
N VAL A 575 -3.22 15.57 5.84
CA VAL A 575 -3.85 14.32 6.29
C VAL A 575 -3.44 13.23 5.33
N ARG A 576 -2.98 12.10 5.87
CA ARG A 576 -2.50 10.97 5.06
C ARG A 576 -3.32 9.73 5.36
N PHE A 577 -3.88 9.13 4.32
CA PHE A 577 -4.47 7.81 4.43
C PHE A 577 -3.44 6.75 4.07
N MET A 578 -3.09 5.92 5.05
CA MET A 578 -1.85 5.15 5.04
C MET A 578 -0.68 6.14 4.84
N ASP A 579 -0.03 6.11 3.68
CA ASP A 579 1.03 7.06 3.34
C ASP A 579 0.65 8.03 2.21
N ASN A 580 -0.49 7.80 1.58
CA ASN A 580 -1.02 8.65 0.54
C ASN A 580 -1.50 9.97 1.15
N LYS A 581 -1.07 11.10 0.59
CA LYS A 581 -1.62 12.40 0.97
C LYS A 581 -3.09 12.46 0.56
N LEU A 582 -3.99 12.50 1.54
CA LEU A 582 -5.43 12.62 1.32
C LEU A 582 -5.86 14.09 1.32
N LEU A 583 -5.24 14.92 2.16
CA LEU A 583 -5.45 16.37 2.22
C LEU A 583 -4.11 17.10 2.24
N SER A 584 -4.00 18.14 1.42
CA SER A 584 -2.99 19.18 1.57
C SER A 584 -3.69 20.53 1.68
N ALA A 585 -3.51 21.22 2.80
CA ALA A 585 -4.15 22.51 3.06
C ALA A 585 -3.23 23.45 3.86
N GLN A 586 -3.62 24.72 3.88
CA GLN A 586 -3.02 25.79 4.65
C GLN A 586 -4.06 26.34 5.63
N LEU A 587 -3.71 26.37 6.91
CA LEU A 587 -4.50 26.96 7.98
C LEU A 587 -4.01 28.39 8.24
N LYS A 588 -4.93 29.35 8.21
CA LYS A 588 -4.67 30.74 8.56
C LYS A 588 -5.60 31.25 9.64
N LEU A 589 -5.09 32.17 10.44
CA LEU A 589 -5.87 32.89 11.44
C LEU A 589 -5.67 34.39 11.23
N ASP A 590 -6.76 35.09 10.87
CA ASP A 590 -6.79 36.54 10.66
C ASP A 590 -7.88 37.16 11.55
N GLY A 591 -7.46 37.83 12.62
CA GLY A 591 -8.37 38.23 13.70
C GLY A 591 -9.11 37.01 14.26
N THR A 592 -10.44 37.03 14.23
CA THR A 592 -11.30 35.91 14.65
C THR A 592 -11.59 34.91 13.53
N VAL A 593 -11.14 35.16 12.30
CA VAL A 593 -11.47 34.33 11.15
C VAL A 593 -10.41 33.25 10.94
N LEU A 594 -10.81 32.01 11.13
CA LEU A 594 -10.07 30.82 10.74
C LEU A 594 -10.30 30.54 9.25
N GLU A 595 -9.24 30.53 8.45
CA GLU A 595 -9.30 30.11 7.05
C GLU A 595 -8.56 28.78 6.87
N LEU A 596 -9.19 27.83 6.18
CA LEU A 596 -8.54 26.59 5.75
C LEU A 596 -8.76 26.42 4.26
N ALA A 597 -7.68 26.45 3.48
CA ALA A 597 -7.75 26.31 2.03
C ALA A 597 -6.81 25.21 1.54
N GLY A 598 -7.30 24.36 0.65
CA GLY A 598 -6.52 23.24 0.16
C GLY A 598 -7.31 22.30 -0.74
N ARG A 599 -6.78 21.09 -0.89
CA ARG A 599 -7.34 20.07 -1.77
C ARG A 599 -7.47 18.74 -1.04
N VAL A 600 -8.64 18.13 -1.16
CA VAL A 600 -8.88 16.73 -0.80
C VAL A 600 -8.78 15.88 -2.05
N LEU A 601 -8.01 14.80 -1.98
CA LEU A 601 -7.92 13.79 -3.05
C LEU A 601 -9.00 12.74 -2.83
N ASP A 602 -10.01 12.73 -3.70
CA ASP A 602 -11.13 11.79 -3.62
C ASP A 602 -11.69 11.53 -5.03
N THR A 603 -11.31 10.41 -5.62
CA THR A 603 -11.55 10.12 -7.05
C THR A 603 -13.02 9.80 -7.38
N ALA A 604 -13.87 9.73 -6.36
CA ALA A 604 -15.31 9.51 -6.46
C ALA A 604 -16.01 10.21 -5.29
N VAL A 605 -16.13 11.54 -5.41
CA VAL A 605 -16.81 12.38 -4.41
C VAL A 605 -18.27 11.95 -4.27
N LYS A 606 -18.65 11.45 -3.09
CA LYS A 606 -20.01 11.04 -2.72
C LYS A 606 -20.52 11.94 -1.61
N ILE A 607 -21.80 12.30 -1.61
CA ILE A 607 -22.34 13.24 -0.61
C ILE A 607 -23.62 12.69 -0.02
N ASP A 608 -23.65 12.59 1.31
CA ASP A 608 -24.81 12.15 2.08
C ASP A 608 -25.04 13.12 3.26
N GLU A 609 -26.13 13.90 3.21
CA GLU A 609 -26.50 14.81 4.31
C GLU A 609 -27.10 14.08 5.50
N GLY A 610 -27.75 12.93 5.25
CA GLY A 610 -28.32 12.08 6.27
C GLY A 610 -27.22 11.43 7.09
N SER A 611 -26.13 11.02 6.46
CA SER A 611 -24.97 10.42 7.14
C SER A 611 -23.64 10.99 6.61
N PRO A 612 -23.28 12.25 6.93
CA PRO A 612 -22.08 12.91 6.43
C PRO A 612 -20.77 12.14 6.68
N TRP A 613 -20.71 11.37 7.76
CA TRP A 613 -19.56 10.56 8.16
C TRP A 613 -19.41 9.25 7.36
N THR A 614 -20.35 8.91 6.47
CA THR A 614 -20.22 7.75 5.57
C THR A 614 -19.91 8.15 4.14
N ALA A 615 -19.73 9.43 3.86
CA ALA A 615 -19.53 9.99 2.52
C ALA A 615 -18.34 10.96 2.50
N SER A 616 -18.08 11.63 1.38
CA SER A 616 -17.03 12.64 1.26
C SER A 616 -17.38 13.86 2.11
N ALA A 617 -16.52 14.20 3.06
CA ALA A 617 -16.70 15.33 3.97
C ALA A 617 -15.38 15.73 4.65
N ILE A 618 -15.29 16.98 5.09
CA ILE A 618 -14.30 17.37 6.12
C ILE A 618 -15.08 17.62 7.41
N GLU A 619 -14.71 16.94 8.49
CA GLU A 619 -15.23 17.22 9.81
C GLU A 619 -14.28 18.13 10.54
N LEU A 620 -14.77 19.26 11.03
CA LEU A 620 -13.98 20.23 11.78
C LEU A 620 -14.38 20.22 13.24
N PHE A 621 -13.40 20.15 14.13
CA PHE A 621 -13.62 20.18 15.57
C PHE A 621 -12.94 21.39 16.20
N VAL A 622 -13.70 22.18 16.96
CA VAL A 622 -13.20 23.38 17.64
C VAL A 622 -13.65 23.37 19.09
N ASN A 623 -12.73 23.65 20.02
CA ASN A 623 -13.05 23.85 21.43
C ASN A 623 -12.22 25.00 22.02
N SER A 624 -12.78 25.82 22.90
CA SER A 624 -11.98 26.85 23.58
C SER A 624 -11.06 26.21 24.63
N GLU A 625 -9.97 26.90 24.99
CA GLU A 625 -9.03 26.40 26.00
C GLU A 625 -9.70 26.16 27.36
N HIS A 626 -10.61 27.06 27.75
CA HIS A 626 -11.29 27.03 29.05
C HIS A 626 -12.71 26.48 29.01
N GLY A 627 -13.23 26.16 27.81
CA GLY A 627 -14.60 25.69 27.62
C GLY A 627 -14.74 24.17 27.68
N SER A 628 -15.91 23.73 28.15
CA SER A 628 -16.26 22.31 28.25
C SER A 628 -16.99 21.75 27.02
N ARG A 629 -17.26 22.56 25.98
CA ARG A 629 -18.16 22.18 24.87
C ARG A 629 -17.47 22.17 23.51
N LEU A 630 -17.05 20.99 23.09
CA LEU A 630 -16.58 20.68 21.74
C LEU A 630 -17.66 20.99 20.68
N ARG A 631 -17.29 21.74 19.64
CA ARG A 631 -18.10 21.95 18.44
C ARG A 631 -17.59 21.08 17.30
N GLN A 632 -18.52 20.49 16.55
CA GLN A 632 -18.24 19.69 15.37
C GLN A 632 -19.08 20.19 14.19
N PHE A 633 -18.44 20.28 13.03
CA PHE A 633 -19.06 20.69 11.77
C PHE A 633 -18.73 19.68 10.68
N PHE A 634 -19.67 19.45 9.77
CA PHE A 634 -19.46 18.67 8.56
C PHE A 634 -19.42 19.61 7.35
N LEU A 635 -18.34 19.55 6.59
CA LEU A 635 -18.09 20.34 5.40
C LEU A 635 -18.26 19.42 4.18
N LEU A 636 -19.44 19.46 3.56
CA LEU A 636 -19.85 18.57 2.48
C LEU A 636 -19.45 19.12 1.10
N PRO A 637 -18.64 18.45 0.27
CA PRO A 637 -18.11 19.02 -0.96
C PRO A 637 -19.18 19.19 -2.06
N ARG A 638 -20.00 20.24 -1.99
CA ARG A 638 -21.11 20.53 -2.93
C ARG A 638 -20.84 21.79 -3.76
N GLU A 639 -21.15 21.73 -5.06
CA GLU A 639 -21.14 22.91 -5.93
C GLU A 639 -22.32 23.86 -5.67
N LYS A 640 -23.47 23.32 -5.24
CA LYS A 640 -24.70 24.06 -4.95
C LYS A 640 -25.39 23.50 -3.70
N GLY A 641 -25.94 24.37 -2.86
CA GLY A 641 -26.63 23.99 -1.61
C GLY A 641 -25.87 24.46 -0.36
N ILE A 642 -26.28 23.97 0.81
CA ILE A 642 -25.59 24.31 2.07
C ILE A 642 -24.46 23.31 2.30
N THR A 643 -23.25 23.83 2.36
CA THR A 643 -22.01 23.05 2.39
C THR A 643 -21.56 22.75 3.82
N VAL A 644 -22.14 23.41 4.84
CA VAL A 644 -21.74 23.29 6.25
C VAL A 644 -22.93 22.86 7.11
N LEU A 645 -22.82 21.69 7.73
CA LEU A 645 -23.79 21.16 8.70
C LEU A 645 -23.20 21.17 10.11
N ASN A 646 -24.04 21.42 11.12
CA ASN A 646 -23.65 21.23 12.53
C ASN A 646 -23.72 19.74 12.93
N ARG A 647 -23.34 19.43 14.18
CA ARG A 647 -23.43 18.07 14.75
C ARG A 647 -24.83 17.43 14.67
N GLU A 648 -25.88 18.24 14.76
CA GLU A 648 -27.29 17.82 14.67
C GLU A 648 -27.79 17.72 13.22
N ARG A 649 -26.88 17.83 12.24
CA ARG A 649 -27.14 17.81 10.79
C ARG A 649 -28.04 18.95 10.32
N GLN A 650 -28.13 20.02 11.11
CA GLN A 650 -28.85 21.23 10.71
C GLN A 650 -27.91 22.14 9.91
N PRO A 651 -28.38 22.70 8.79
CA PRO A 651 -27.58 23.64 8.01
C PRO A 651 -27.25 24.90 8.79
N PHE A 652 -26.01 25.39 8.65
CA PHE A 652 -25.69 26.74 9.13
C PHE A 652 -26.46 27.78 8.29
N GLY A 653 -27.26 28.63 8.93
CA GLY A 653 -28.19 29.52 8.25
C GLY A 653 -27.50 30.53 7.33
N LYS A 654 -28.09 30.78 6.14
CA LYS A 654 -27.59 31.73 5.11
C LYS A 654 -27.43 33.19 5.58
N LYS A 655 -27.94 33.55 6.77
CA LYS A 655 -27.99 34.93 7.28
C LYS A 655 -27.00 35.22 8.42
N THR A 656 -26.26 34.25 8.92
CA THR A 656 -25.16 34.48 9.87
C THR A 656 -23.85 34.35 9.12
N ALA A 657 -23.13 35.47 8.96
CA ALA A 657 -21.87 35.61 8.22
C ALA A 657 -20.68 34.85 8.83
N THR A 658 -20.94 33.78 9.59
CA THR A 658 -20.01 33.15 10.53
C THR A 658 -19.26 31.97 9.95
N ALA A 659 -19.71 31.38 8.83
CA ALA A 659 -18.98 30.33 8.12
C ALA A 659 -19.25 30.36 6.61
N ALA A 660 -18.20 30.27 5.78
CA ALA A 660 -18.28 30.14 4.33
C ALA A 660 -17.41 28.96 3.89
N PHE A 661 -17.94 28.07 3.05
CA PHE A 661 -17.20 26.93 2.53
C PHE A 661 -17.44 26.81 1.02
N LYS A 662 -16.40 27.11 0.24
CA LYS A 662 -16.40 27.09 -1.23
C LYS A 662 -15.72 25.82 -1.71
N VAL A 663 -16.24 25.20 -2.76
CA VAL A 663 -15.77 23.91 -3.28
C VAL A 663 -15.76 23.92 -4.80
N LYS A 664 -14.73 23.32 -5.40
CA LYS A 664 -14.64 23.02 -6.83
C LYS A 664 -14.26 21.55 -6.99
N ILE A 665 -15.12 20.76 -7.64
CA ILE A 665 -14.96 19.32 -7.78
C ILE A 665 -14.39 18.99 -9.16
N ASP A 666 -13.51 17.99 -9.23
CA ASP A 666 -12.98 17.43 -10.48
C ASP A 666 -12.74 15.91 -10.35
N LYS A 667 -12.19 15.28 -11.40
CA LYS A 667 -11.97 13.82 -11.48
C LYS A 667 -10.99 13.28 -10.43
N GLY A 668 -10.20 14.13 -9.78
CA GLY A 668 -9.19 13.76 -8.77
C GLY A 668 -9.53 14.18 -7.34
N GLY A 669 -10.71 14.75 -7.09
CA GLY A 669 -11.09 15.24 -5.76
C GLY A 669 -11.79 16.58 -5.79
N TYR A 670 -11.51 17.40 -4.78
CA TYR A 670 -12.07 18.75 -4.69
C TYR A 670 -11.12 19.74 -4.02
N ASP A 671 -11.02 20.92 -4.62
CA ASP A 671 -10.42 22.09 -3.99
C ASP A 671 -11.47 22.74 -3.09
N PHE A 672 -11.04 23.26 -1.95
CA PHE A 672 -11.92 23.96 -1.04
C PHE A 672 -11.30 25.17 -0.37
N THR A 673 -12.16 26.06 0.11
CA THR A 673 -11.81 27.14 1.03
C THR A 673 -12.89 27.25 2.08
N LEU A 674 -12.52 27.04 3.33
CA LEU A 674 -13.31 27.32 4.52
C LEU A 674 -12.88 28.66 5.11
N ARG A 675 -13.83 29.49 5.49
CA ARG A 675 -13.64 30.64 6.38
C ARG A 675 -14.66 30.52 7.51
N LEU A 676 -14.21 30.55 8.76
CA LEU A 676 -15.03 30.37 9.97
C LEU A 676 -14.67 31.46 10.98
N ASP A 677 -15.64 32.28 11.37
CA ASP A 677 -15.49 33.21 12.50
C ASP A 677 -15.61 32.43 13.81
N LEU A 678 -14.53 32.42 14.60
CA LEU A 678 -14.38 31.63 15.82
C LEU A 678 -15.27 32.11 16.97
N ALA A 679 -15.82 33.33 16.91
CA ALA A 679 -16.83 33.76 17.87
C ALA A 679 -18.09 32.87 17.82
N ALA A 680 -18.48 32.40 16.63
CA ALA A 680 -19.68 31.61 16.41
C ALA A 680 -19.65 30.18 17.02
N PRO A 681 -18.55 29.41 16.94
CA PRO A 681 -18.42 28.16 17.69
C PRO A 681 -18.32 28.37 19.21
N GLY A 682 -18.16 29.61 19.69
CA GLY A 682 -18.00 29.93 21.11
C GLY A 682 -16.55 29.89 21.57
N VAL A 683 -15.59 30.18 20.68
CA VAL A 683 -14.24 30.53 21.09
C VAL A 683 -14.28 31.95 21.66
N GLU A 684 -13.72 32.11 22.86
CA GLU A 684 -13.64 33.41 23.50
C GLU A 684 -12.81 34.38 22.64
N VAL A 685 -13.30 35.60 22.46
CA VAL A 685 -12.59 36.66 21.74
C VAL A 685 -12.10 37.66 22.77
N LEU A 686 -10.79 37.89 22.81
CA LEU A 686 -10.14 38.84 23.70
C LEU A 686 -10.47 40.28 23.29
N GLU A 687 -10.30 41.23 24.22
CA GLU A 687 -10.53 42.66 23.98
C GLU A 687 -9.74 43.22 22.78
N THR A 688 -8.63 42.56 22.41
CA THR A 688 -7.80 42.94 21.26
C THR A 688 -8.35 42.49 19.90
N GLY A 689 -9.56 41.91 19.85
CA GLY A 689 -10.19 41.44 18.61
C GLY A 689 -9.57 40.15 18.05
N LYS A 690 -8.78 39.45 18.86
CA LYS A 690 -8.20 38.14 18.55
C LYS A 690 -8.92 37.06 19.38
N PRO A 691 -9.06 35.83 18.88
CA PRO A 691 -9.53 34.73 19.71
C PRO A 691 -8.55 34.52 20.86
N GLY A 692 -9.00 33.96 21.98
CA GLY A 692 -8.13 33.33 22.97
C GLY A 692 -7.51 32.06 22.37
N ALA A 693 -6.59 31.41 23.10
CA ALA A 693 -6.07 30.13 22.65
C ALA A 693 -7.18 29.05 22.62
N PHE A 694 -7.07 28.13 21.66
CA PHE A 694 -8.12 27.15 21.39
C PHE A 694 -7.58 25.85 20.81
N PHE A 695 -8.43 24.82 20.83
CA PHE A 695 -8.16 23.50 20.28
C PHE A 695 -8.82 23.34 18.91
N LEU A 696 -8.08 22.78 17.96
CA LEU A 696 -8.53 22.54 16.59
C LEU A 696 -8.14 21.13 16.13
N ASP A 697 -9.08 20.42 15.50
CA ASP A 697 -8.80 19.20 14.73
C ASP A 697 -9.66 19.14 13.48
N LEU A 698 -9.28 18.26 12.55
CA LEU A 698 -10.15 17.87 11.46
C LEU A 698 -10.00 16.39 11.08
N ILE A 699 -11.09 15.83 10.57
CA ILE A 699 -11.13 14.49 9.95
C ILE A 699 -11.51 14.67 8.49
N VAL A 700 -10.85 13.95 7.60
CA VAL A 700 -11.19 13.90 6.17
C VAL A 700 -11.82 12.55 5.88
N ALA A 701 -13.00 12.59 5.27
CA ALA A 701 -13.72 11.44 4.77
C ALA A 701 -13.70 11.45 3.23
N ALA A 702 -13.29 10.35 2.59
CA ALA A 702 -13.23 10.20 1.14
C ALA A 702 -14.15 9.06 0.65
N GLY A 703 -14.91 9.33 -0.41
CA GLY A 703 -15.96 8.47 -0.96
C GLY A 703 -15.45 7.34 -1.84
N ALA A 704 -14.38 7.54 -2.61
CA ALA A 704 -13.79 6.50 -3.47
C ALA A 704 -13.11 5.37 -2.68
N LEU A 705 -12.63 5.69 -1.50
CA LEU A 705 -11.97 4.78 -0.58
C LEU A 705 -13.01 4.14 0.38
N GLY A 706 -14.27 4.03 -0.03
CA GLY A 706 -15.31 3.48 0.82
C GLY A 706 -16.46 2.95 -0.02
N ASP A 707 -16.41 1.65 -0.36
CA ASP A 707 -17.54 0.98 -0.98
C ASP A 707 -17.91 -0.28 -0.20
N ALA A 708 -18.90 -0.10 0.68
CA ALA A 708 -19.86 -1.09 1.17
C ALA A 708 -20.70 -0.42 2.27
N HIS A 709 -20.10 0.15 3.34
CA HIS A 709 -20.89 0.67 4.48
C HIS A 709 -20.22 1.83 5.26
N SER A 710 -19.13 2.43 4.76
CA SER A 710 -18.45 3.61 5.36
C SER A 710 -17.37 4.19 4.42
N SER A 711 -17.20 5.52 4.43
CA SER A 711 -16.09 6.25 3.78
C SER A 711 -14.76 5.99 4.49
N CYS A 712 -13.63 6.11 3.78
CA CYS A 712 -12.31 6.17 4.41
C CYS A 712 -12.21 7.44 5.24
N ARG A 713 -12.00 7.33 6.55
CA ARG A 713 -11.88 8.47 7.47
C ARG A 713 -10.50 8.52 8.10
N VAL A 714 -9.89 9.70 8.10
CA VAL A 714 -8.55 9.92 8.66
C VAL A 714 -8.49 11.25 9.38
N GLY A 715 -7.96 11.27 10.60
CA GLY A 715 -7.75 12.49 11.39
C GLY A 715 -6.44 13.19 11.06
N TRP A 716 -6.43 14.52 11.18
CA TRP A 716 -5.24 15.35 10.99
C TRP A 716 -4.15 15.07 12.01
N ASN A 717 -4.53 14.79 13.26
CA ASN A 717 -3.57 14.51 14.32
C ASN A 717 -3.42 13.02 14.70
N GLY A 718 -3.97 12.07 13.94
CA GLY A 718 -3.72 10.62 14.13
C GLY A 718 -4.94 9.70 14.03
N LYS A 719 -4.79 8.47 14.58
CA LYS A 719 -5.73 7.34 14.48
C LYS A 719 -7.06 7.60 15.21
N LEU A 720 -8.18 7.31 14.55
CA LEU A 720 -9.55 7.53 15.06
C LEU A 720 -9.99 6.58 16.20
N ASN A 721 -9.22 5.51 16.45
CA ASN A 721 -9.64 4.39 17.30
C ASN A 721 -9.23 4.51 18.78
N SER A 722 -8.60 5.61 19.20
CA SER A 722 -8.27 5.82 20.61
C SER A 722 -9.36 6.62 21.31
N SER A 723 -9.86 6.11 22.43
CA SER A 723 -10.76 6.84 23.33
C SER A 723 -10.11 8.06 23.98
N ALA A 724 -8.77 8.20 23.90
CA ALA A 724 -8.04 9.20 24.67
C ALA A 724 -6.60 9.43 24.19
N THR A 725 -6.39 9.98 23.00
CA THR A 725 -5.12 10.68 22.74
C THR A 725 -5.30 12.19 22.92
N SER A 726 -4.47 12.80 23.77
CA SER A 726 -4.29 14.25 23.81
C SER A 726 -3.91 14.84 22.44
N ALA A 727 -3.37 13.98 21.56
CA ALA A 727 -2.96 14.30 20.20
C ALA A 727 -4.12 14.77 19.31
N HIS A 728 -5.37 14.36 19.55
CA HIS A 728 -6.47 14.67 18.63
C HIS A 728 -6.57 16.16 18.29
N TYR A 729 -6.20 17.06 19.19
CA TYR A 729 -6.31 18.49 18.92
C TYR A 729 -4.94 19.17 18.85
N ALA A 730 -4.75 19.99 17.82
CA ALA A 730 -3.72 21.02 17.84
C ALA A 730 -4.14 22.14 18.80
N PHE A 731 -3.18 22.69 19.54
CA PHE A 731 -3.38 23.88 20.36
C PHE A 731 -2.91 25.10 19.57
N VAL A 732 -3.86 25.96 19.23
CA VAL A 732 -3.63 27.17 18.43
C VAL A 732 -3.52 28.36 19.37
N ILE A 733 -2.36 29.01 19.34
CA ILE A 733 -2.08 30.23 20.09
C ILE A 733 -2.12 31.42 19.10
N PRO A 734 -3.05 32.38 19.23
CA PRO A 734 -3.27 33.51 18.31
C PRO A 734 -2.11 34.51 18.12
#